data_AF-A0A0N5BFC1-F1
#
_entry.id   AF-A0A0N5BFC1-F1
#
_cell.length_a   1.000
_cell.length_b   1.000
_cell.length_c   1.000
_cell.angle_alpha   90.00
_cell.angle_beta   90.00
_cell.angle_gamma   90.00
#
_symmetry.space_group_name_H-M   'P 1'
#
loop_
_entity.id
_entity.type
_entity.pdbx_description
1 polymer ?
#
loop_
_entity_poly.entity_id
_entity_poly.type
_entity_poly.pdbx_seq_one_letter_code
_entity_poly.pdbx_strand_id
1 'polypeptide(L)'
;MGSTLTKYNSKKHSIYINRFKENPFDIGNQNLENMENKKCRLSNTITVASLVFALLFFITTIILATLLGLTITKKISLFGDEDITFIDESNKNSSDSKSSTFINKTKFEDNIKWPSPPGSFYGKFSKAAVSADNGLCSEIGRDILLRGGNAIDATIASLICIGTVNPQSSGLGGGFLMTFYNQTSKKCITIDAREVAPMASTKNMYANDTKKSLEGYLSIAVPGELHGFWTSFKKYGSGKIKWAELFKDSIKLAKEGFPVTKHMVDSISFRKDVIEKDEGIKKILMNKKTGKWHQEGDIIKREIFAATLENLANSEDPVSLFYKEGIAQTIAEEIKSNNGIITLEDLLKYETKIYEEPIEIDGILEDLVMCGPKPPSSFIVMQAIVKTMSHFYGNKSNNNLNDPLFYYRLIESMKFAYAQRSELGDIDFVKNITQLIQNMSSNEYSTYIANKIKDKAQPLDYYTNSIKSYPSDHGTSQVVAIDIDGNAVSCTSTINRHFGSVKMSPSLGIFYNDEMDDFSTPNLINSFGFRPSSANFIEPGKRPMTSMSPTIIYNKNTGKVKTVIGSAGGSIIISAIAQIITRNLFFNQTVKEANDMLRIHNQFLPDVTEYEEGFPDQIIDILTNKYGQKMTKVKKQASSVQILEVLKDGTIAGNSDWRKTITVYPAGF
;
A
#
# COMPACT_ATOMS: atom_id res chain seq x y z
N MET A 1 73.32 -26.48 13.90
CA MET A 1 73.73 -27.84 14.31
C MET A 1 72.71 -28.33 15.32
N GLY A 2 71.97 -29.44 15.18
CA GLY A 2 71.74 -30.36 14.04
C GLY A 2 70.28 -30.89 14.12
N SER A 3 69.62 -31.28 13.00
CA SER A 3 69.52 -32.67 12.44
C SER A 3 68.71 -33.65 13.32
N THR A 4 67.74 -34.46 12.86
CA THR A 4 67.28 -34.95 11.52
C THR A 4 65.75 -35.24 11.59
N LEU A 5 64.84 -35.06 10.63
CA LEU A 5 64.81 -34.86 9.15
C LEU A 5 64.48 -36.11 8.28
N THR A 6 63.23 -36.60 8.35
CA THR A 6 62.55 -37.50 7.36
C THR A 6 61.07 -37.06 7.23
N LYS A 7 60.34 -36.99 6.10
CA LYS A 7 60.35 -37.43 4.67
C LYS A 7 59.35 -38.57 4.31
N TYR A 8 58.52 -38.27 3.29
CA TYR A 8 57.88 -39.20 2.30
C TYR A 8 56.69 -40.09 2.78
N ASN A 9 55.74 -40.54 1.94
CA ASN A 9 55.16 -39.99 0.68
C ASN A 9 53.81 -40.67 0.29
N SER A 10 53.06 -40.03 -0.61
CA SER A 10 51.86 -40.40 -1.39
C SER A 10 51.44 -41.87 -1.65
N LYS A 11 50.10 -42.10 -1.69
CA LYS A 11 49.26 -42.53 -2.86
C LYS A 11 47.78 -42.61 -2.42
N LYS A 12 46.70 -42.23 -3.15
CA LYS A 12 46.23 -42.20 -4.57
C LYS A 12 45.15 -43.27 -4.84
N HIS A 13 43.91 -42.84 -5.14
CA HIS A 13 42.97 -43.30 -6.19
C HIS A 13 41.88 -42.20 -6.29
N SER A 14 41.60 -41.55 -7.45
CA SER A 14 41.05 -42.01 -8.75
C SER A 14 39.51 -41.90 -8.78
N ILE A 15 38.90 -40.79 -9.23
CA ILE A 15 38.80 -40.18 -10.60
C ILE A 15 37.66 -40.77 -11.45
N TYR A 16 36.70 -39.90 -11.75
CA TYR A 16 36.07 -39.62 -13.07
C TYR A 16 35.86 -38.08 -13.10
N ILE A 17 35.81 -37.32 -14.20
CA ILE A 17 35.50 -37.60 -15.62
C ILE A 17 36.56 -36.93 -16.52
N ASN A 18 36.86 -37.52 -17.70
CA ASN A 18 37.66 -36.87 -18.76
C ASN A 18 36.78 -36.09 -19.75
N ARG A 19 37.28 -34.95 -20.26
CA ARG A 19 36.92 -34.41 -21.58
C ARG A 19 38.21 -34.11 -22.36
N PHE A 20 38.17 -34.31 -23.68
CA PHE A 20 39.36 -34.26 -24.53
C PHE A 20 39.90 -32.84 -24.76
N LYS A 21 41.20 -32.77 -25.05
CA LYS A 21 41.89 -31.58 -25.56
C LYS A 21 41.89 -31.60 -27.08
N GLU A 22 41.89 -30.42 -27.69
CA GLU A 22 42.80 -30.09 -28.79
C GLU A 22 43.39 -28.69 -28.54
N ASN A 23 44.60 -28.42 -29.05
CA ASN A 23 45.31 -27.15 -28.87
C ASN A 23 46.53 -27.05 -29.83
N PRO A 24 46.67 -25.97 -30.62
CA PRO A 24 47.92 -25.61 -31.27
C PRO A 24 48.46 -24.24 -30.83
N PHE A 25 49.52 -24.29 -30.00
CA PHE A 25 50.70 -23.41 -29.97
C PHE A 25 50.66 -21.89 -30.28
N ASP A 26 51.12 -21.16 -29.27
CA ASP A 26 52.19 -20.14 -29.29
C ASP A 26 51.93 -18.73 -29.86
N ILE A 27 51.95 -17.74 -28.95
CA ILE A 27 52.40 -16.35 -29.09
C ILE A 27 52.34 -15.70 -27.69
N GLY A 28 53.27 -14.79 -27.36
CA GLY A 28 52.94 -13.68 -26.45
C GLY A 28 53.74 -13.49 -25.16
N ASN A 29 54.90 -14.12 -24.95
CA ASN A 29 55.68 -13.92 -23.71
C ASN A 29 56.24 -12.48 -23.52
N GLN A 30 56.09 -11.59 -24.51
CA GLN A 30 56.39 -10.15 -24.42
C GLN A 30 55.22 -9.28 -23.91
N ASN A 31 54.01 -9.84 -23.73
CA ASN A 31 52.83 -9.06 -23.34
C ASN A 31 52.72 -8.83 -21.82
N LEU A 32 53.34 -9.69 -20.99
CA LEU A 32 53.20 -9.62 -19.53
C LEU A 32 53.93 -8.40 -18.93
N GLU A 33 55.21 -8.19 -19.26
CA GLU A 33 55.96 -7.01 -18.80
C GLU A 33 55.32 -5.69 -19.26
N ASN A 34 54.71 -5.68 -20.45
CA ASN A 34 53.98 -4.53 -20.99
C ASN A 34 52.66 -4.26 -20.23
N MET A 35 52.02 -5.28 -19.65
CA MET A 35 50.82 -5.10 -18.82
C MET A 35 51.16 -4.59 -17.42
N GLU A 36 52.25 -5.04 -16.80
CA GLU A 36 52.64 -4.57 -15.46
C GLU A 36 53.13 -3.12 -15.49
N ASN A 37 53.94 -2.74 -16.48
CA ASN A 37 54.35 -1.35 -16.69
C ASN A 37 53.14 -0.41 -16.96
N LYS A 38 52.11 -0.89 -17.67
CA LYS A 38 50.85 -0.15 -17.84
C LYS A 38 50.07 0.00 -16.54
N LYS A 39 49.95 -1.04 -15.71
CA LYS A 39 49.31 -0.95 -14.38
C LYS A 39 50.01 0.08 -13.49
N CYS A 40 51.34 0.06 -13.43
CA CYS A 40 52.11 0.97 -12.58
C CYS A 40 51.92 2.44 -13.00
N ARG A 41 51.97 2.74 -14.31
CA ARG A 41 51.66 4.10 -14.82
C ARG A 41 50.22 4.52 -14.51
N LEU A 42 49.24 3.66 -14.74
CA LEU A 42 47.82 3.99 -14.51
C LEU A 42 47.54 4.31 -13.03
N SER A 43 48.15 3.55 -12.11
CA SER A 43 48.07 3.81 -10.66
C SER A 43 48.54 5.22 -10.32
N ASN A 44 49.74 5.62 -10.77
CA ASN A 44 50.30 6.93 -10.46
C ASN A 44 49.47 8.08 -11.07
N THR A 45 48.91 7.90 -12.27
CA THR A 45 48.01 8.88 -12.88
C THR A 45 46.74 9.09 -12.05
N ILE A 46 46.15 8.01 -11.51
CA ILE A 46 44.97 8.08 -10.64
C ILE A 46 45.32 8.82 -9.33
N THR A 47 46.45 8.49 -8.68
CA THR A 47 46.88 9.16 -7.43
C THR A 47 47.08 10.66 -7.62
N VAL A 48 47.72 11.08 -8.71
CA VAL A 48 47.90 12.51 -9.03
C VAL A 48 46.56 13.20 -9.30
N ALA A 49 45.64 12.56 -10.04
CA ALA A 49 44.30 13.10 -10.27
C ALA A 49 43.52 13.29 -8.96
N SER A 50 43.55 12.31 -8.04
CA SER A 50 42.92 12.42 -6.72
C SER A 50 43.47 13.58 -5.89
N LEU A 51 44.79 13.80 -5.92
CA LEU A 51 45.43 14.94 -5.24
C LEU A 51 45.01 16.29 -5.83
N VAL A 52 44.92 16.41 -7.17
CA VAL A 52 44.44 17.63 -7.83
C VAL A 52 42.97 17.91 -7.51
N PHE A 53 42.11 16.89 -7.51
CA PHE A 53 40.70 17.05 -7.10
C PHE A 53 40.55 17.45 -5.63
N ALA A 54 41.36 16.87 -4.72
CA ALA A 54 41.36 17.27 -3.31
C ALA A 54 41.80 18.72 -3.12
N LEU A 55 42.84 19.17 -3.85
CA LEU A 55 43.34 20.55 -3.80
C LEU A 55 42.31 21.54 -4.35
N LEU A 56 41.67 21.22 -5.49
CA LEU A 56 40.59 22.04 -6.06
C LEU A 56 39.40 22.15 -5.10
N PHE A 57 38.98 21.04 -4.48
CA PHE A 57 37.91 21.06 -3.48
C PHE A 57 38.25 21.98 -2.30
N PHE A 58 39.47 21.88 -1.76
CA PHE A 58 39.96 22.71 -0.66
C PHE A 58 40.04 24.21 -1.02
N ILE A 59 40.41 24.54 -2.27
CA ILE A 59 40.38 25.92 -2.77
C ILE A 59 38.94 26.42 -2.88
N THR A 60 38.01 25.61 -3.41
CA THR A 60 36.60 26.03 -3.52
C THR A 60 35.91 26.24 -2.18
N THR A 61 36.20 25.43 -1.15
CA THR A 61 35.63 25.63 0.19
C THR A 61 36.15 26.89 0.87
N ILE A 62 37.44 27.24 0.70
CA ILE A 62 38.01 28.51 1.16
C ILE A 62 37.33 29.71 0.47
N ILE A 63 37.15 29.66 -0.85
CA ILE A 63 36.46 30.73 -1.60
C ILE A 63 35.00 30.87 -1.17
N LEU A 64 34.30 29.77 -0.93
CA LEU A 64 32.91 29.81 -0.46
C LEU A 64 32.81 30.39 0.96
N ALA A 65 33.76 30.05 1.85
CA ALA A 65 33.82 30.58 3.21
C ALA A 65 34.11 32.09 3.25
N THR A 66 35.01 32.60 2.41
CA THR A 66 35.29 34.05 2.34
C THR A 66 34.11 34.84 1.74
N LEU A 67 33.44 34.30 0.72
CA LEU A 67 32.21 34.88 0.17
C LEU A 67 31.08 34.94 1.21
N LEU A 68 30.88 33.87 2.01
CA LEU A 68 29.92 33.85 3.10
C LEU A 68 30.27 34.87 4.20
N GLY A 69 31.54 34.95 4.62
CA GLY A 69 32.01 35.93 5.60
C GLY A 69 31.78 37.38 5.17
N LEU A 70 32.09 37.72 3.91
CA LEU A 70 31.82 39.03 3.30
C LEU A 70 30.32 39.34 3.22
N THR A 71 29.49 38.33 2.91
CA THR A 71 28.03 38.50 2.84
C THR A 71 27.43 38.77 4.22
N ILE A 72 27.96 38.11 5.27
CA ILE A 72 27.50 38.31 6.65
C ILE A 72 27.90 39.70 7.18
N THR A 73 29.15 40.13 6.99
CA THR A 73 29.59 41.49 7.40
C THR A 73 28.76 42.58 6.72
N LYS A 74 28.48 42.44 5.42
CA LYS A 74 27.66 43.41 4.66
C LYS A 74 26.16 43.40 5.04
N LYS A 75 25.69 42.37 5.75
CA LYS A 75 24.31 42.30 6.26
C LYS A 75 24.18 42.84 7.70
N ILE A 76 25.25 42.80 8.48
CA ILE A 76 25.30 43.37 9.84
C ILE A 76 25.39 44.90 9.78
N SER A 77 26.06 45.48 8.77
CA SER A 77 26.13 46.94 8.56
C SER A 77 24.83 47.58 7.99
N LEU A 78 23.69 46.91 8.13
CA LEU A 78 22.38 47.35 7.60
C LEU A 78 21.24 47.33 8.64
N PHE A 79 21.56 47.01 9.90
CA PHE A 79 20.63 47.09 11.02
C PHE A 79 21.25 47.92 12.14
N GLY A 80 21.06 49.23 12.03
CA GLY A 80 21.27 50.21 13.09
C GLY A 80 20.05 51.11 13.18
N ASP A 81 19.74 51.56 14.39
CA ASP A 81 18.77 52.60 14.75
C ASP A 81 17.29 52.34 14.37
N GLU A 82 16.54 51.76 15.33
CA GLU A 82 15.10 52.02 15.50
C GLU A 82 14.89 52.70 16.86
N ASP A 83 14.39 53.95 16.85
CA ASP A 83 14.05 54.72 18.06
C ASP A 83 12.72 54.24 18.66
N ILE A 84 12.67 54.15 20.00
CA ILE A 84 11.45 53.77 20.74
C ILE A 84 10.78 55.03 21.32
N THR A 85 9.59 55.37 20.82
CA THR A 85 8.74 56.42 21.39
C THR A 85 7.41 55.86 21.92
N PHE A 86 7.16 56.04 23.22
CA PHE A 86 5.88 55.72 23.88
C PHE A 86 4.90 56.90 23.78
N ILE A 87 3.65 56.66 23.33
CA ILE A 87 2.48 57.48 23.71
C ILE A 87 1.25 56.59 23.94
N ASP A 88 0.89 56.49 25.23
CA ASP A 88 -0.42 56.43 25.89
C ASP A 88 -1.70 55.89 25.22
N GLU A 89 -2.54 55.24 26.04
CA GLU A 89 -3.92 54.81 25.70
C GLU A 89 -4.98 55.76 26.32
N SER A 90 -5.77 56.47 25.50
CA SER A 90 -7.17 56.79 25.87
C SER A 90 -7.99 57.43 24.75
N ASN A 91 -8.99 56.70 24.22
CA ASN A 91 -10.42 56.98 24.46
C ASN A 91 -11.34 56.11 23.60
N LYS A 92 -12.55 55.82 24.13
CA LYS A 92 -13.67 55.24 23.36
C LYS A 92 -14.54 56.38 22.83
N ASN A 93 -15.02 56.28 21.58
CA ASN A 93 -16.46 56.15 21.32
C ASN A 93 -16.88 56.06 19.84
N SER A 94 -17.88 55.22 19.63
CA SER A 94 -19.03 55.36 18.70
C SER A 94 -18.88 55.29 17.17
N SER A 95 -19.93 54.68 16.60
CA SER A 95 -20.56 54.86 15.28
C SER A 95 -20.16 53.93 14.12
N ASP A 96 -21.21 53.46 13.45
CA ASP A 96 -21.21 52.44 12.40
C ASP A 96 -20.61 52.90 11.06
N SER A 97 -20.02 51.95 10.33
CA SER A 97 -20.40 51.77 8.93
C SER A 97 -20.26 50.31 8.48
N LYS A 98 -21.20 49.84 7.66
CA LYS A 98 -21.15 48.51 7.05
C LYS A 98 -20.20 48.53 5.85
N SER A 99 -18.97 48.05 6.05
CA SER A 99 -18.06 47.73 4.93
C SER A 99 -17.92 46.22 4.81
N SER A 100 -18.55 45.62 3.80
CA SER A 100 -18.36 44.20 3.49
C SER A 100 -17.00 44.00 2.83
N THR A 101 -16.01 43.56 3.61
CA THR A 101 -14.69 43.18 3.13
C THR A 101 -14.74 41.93 2.23
N PHE A 102 -15.09 42.16 0.96
CA PHE A 102 -14.65 41.31 -0.13
C PHE A 102 -13.12 41.34 -0.18
N ILE A 103 -12.49 40.45 0.59
CA ILE A 103 -11.09 40.07 0.37
C ILE A 103 -11.02 39.57 -1.08
N ASN A 104 -10.21 40.24 -1.92
CA ASN A 104 -10.10 39.90 -3.34
C ASN A 104 -9.77 38.41 -3.49
N LYS A 105 -10.71 37.62 -4.03
CA LYS A 105 -10.62 36.15 -4.05
C LYS A 105 -9.35 35.65 -4.74
N THR A 106 -8.98 36.29 -5.85
CA THR A 106 -7.69 36.10 -6.54
C THR A 106 -6.50 36.29 -5.61
N LYS A 107 -6.41 37.46 -4.95
CA LYS A 107 -5.30 37.81 -4.04
C LYS A 107 -5.21 36.89 -2.80
N PHE A 108 -6.25 36.12 -2.48
CA PHE A 108 -6.19 35.05 -1.48
C PHE A 108 -5.69 33.73 -2.10
N GLU A 109 -6.28 33.29 -3.20
CA GLU A 109 -5.93 32.03 -3.89
C GLU A 109 -4.48 32.00 -4.41
N ASP A 110 -3.94 33.16 -4.81
CA ASP A 110 -2.56 33.31 -5.30
C ASP A 110 -1.49 33.20 -4.19
N ASN A 111 -1.87 33.27 -2.91
CA ASN A 111 -0.93 33.33 -1.77
C ASN A 111 -0.89 32.05 -0.90
N ILE A 112 -1.63 30.99 -1.28
CA ILE A 112 -1.60 29.72 -0.57
C ILE A 112 -0.32 28.95 -0.91
N LYS A 113 0.53 28.76 0.11
CA LYS A 113 1.83 28.08 -0.02
C LYS A 113 1.76 26.64 0.47
N TRP A 114 1.79 25.70 -0.47
CA TRP A 114 1.98 24.27 -0.19
C TRP A 114 3.46 23.94 0.11
N PRO A 115 3.75 22.85 0.84
CA PRO A 115 5.11 22.33 0.97
C PRO A 115 5.64 21.80 -0.37
N SER A 116 6.95 21.76 -0.52
CA SER A 116 7.60 21.16 -1.69
C SER A 116 7.24 19.68 -1.83
N PRO A 117 6.99 19.16 -3.05
CA PRO A 117 6.74 17.75 -3.26
C PRO A 117 7.87 16.84 -2.73
N PRO A 118 7.55 15.69 -2.12
CA PRO A 118 8.52 14.74 -1.62
C PRO A 118 9.25 14.00 -2.77
N GLY A 119 10.36 13.35 -2.43
CA GLY A 119 11.24 12.66 -3.39
C GLY A 119 10.72 11.32 -3.94
N SER A 120 9.41 11.09 -4.04
CA SER A 120 8.87 9.85 -4.64
C SER A 120 9.24 9.73 -6.12
N PHE A 121 9.43 8.50 -6.59
CA PHE A 121 9.83 8.24 -7.97
C PHE A 121 8.64 8.37 -8.94
N TYR A 122 8.84 9.08 -10.06
CA TYR A 122 7.90 9.14 -11.18
C TYR A 122 8.46 8.30 -12.32
N GLY A 123 8.00 7.05 -12.41
CA GLY A 123 8.39 6.14 -13.48
C GLY A 123 7.65 6.47 -14.77
N LYS A 124 8.33 6.30 -15.91
CA LYS A 124 7.71 6.20 -17.23
C LYS A 124 8.26 4.99 -17.94
N PHE A 125 7.37 4.15 -18.46
CA PHE A 125 7.69 2.84 -19.06
C PHE A 125 7.02 2.72 -20.43
N SER A 126 7.63 2.02 -21.38
CA SER A 126 7.21 2.02 -22.78
C SER A 126 6.18 0.94 -23.12
N LYS A 127 6.08 -0.13 -22.33
CA LYS A 127 5.29 -1.34 -22.62
C LYS A 127 4.56 -1.90 -21.41
N ALA A 128 5.23 -2.00 -20.25
CA ALA A 128 4.70 -2.72 -19.10
C ALA A 128 5.28 -2.20 -17.78
N ALA A 129 4.50 -2.28 -16.70
CA ALA A 129 4.92 -1.78 -15.38
C ALA A 129 4.21 -2.48 -14.21
N VAL A 130 4.87 -2.49 -13.05
CA VAL A 130 4.34 -2.90 -11.74
C VAL A 130 4.67 -1.84 -10.71
N SER A 131 3.76 -1.57 -9.78
CA SER A 131 4.00 -0.70 -8.62
C SER A 131 3.47 -1.39 -7.36
N ALA A 132 4.36 -1.62 -6.38
CA ALA A 132 4.08 -2.40 -5.18
C ALA A 132 4.59 -1.72 -3.90
N ASP A 133 4.01 -2.10 -2.76
CA ASP A 133 4.42 -1.66 -1.41
C ASP A 133 5.82 -2.13 -0.95
N ASN A 134 6.62 -2.66 -1.87
CA ASN A 134 8.07 -2.83 -1.75
C ASN A 134 8.67 -2.85 -3.16
N GLY A 135 9.68 -2.03 -3.42
CA GLY A 135 10.32 -1.90 -4.73
C GLY A 135 10.93 -3.19 -5.24
N LEU A 136 11.50 -4.03 -4.36
CA LEU A 136 12.01 -5.37 -4.72
C LEU A 136 10.90 -6.26 -5.32
N CYS A 137 9.66 -6.08 -4.88
CA CYS A 137 8.52 -6.81 -5.39
C CYS A 137 7.99 -6.21 -6.70
N SER A 138 8.06 -4.88 -6.88
CA SER A 138 7.88 -4.26 -8.20
C SER A 138 8.88 -4.81 -9.23
N GLU A 139 10.15 -4.98 -8.84
CA GLU A 139 11.20 -5.56 -9.69
C GLU A 139 10.92 -7.02 -10.05
N ILE A 140 10.54 -7.86 -9.08
CA ILE A 140 10.15 -9.26 -9.34
C ILE A 140 8.93 -9.33 -10.27
N GLY A 141 7.94 -8.44 -10.11
CA GLY A 141 6.81 -8.31 -11.02
C GLY A 141 7.24 -7.92 -12.45
N ARG A 142 8.11 -6.91 -12.59
CA ARG A 142 8.73 -6.52 -13.88
C ARG A 142 9.47 -7.70 -14.52
N ASP A 143 10.21 -8.48 -13.75
CA ASP A 143 11.04 -9.58 -14.25
C ASP A 143 10.22 -10.84 -14.62
N ILE A 144 8.95 -10.90 -14.23
CA ILE A 144 7.95 -11.83 -14.77
C ILE A 144 7.39 -11.33 -16.10
N LEU A 145 7.06 -10.03 -16.21
CA LEU A 145 6.61 -9.41 -17.47
C LEU A 145 7.69 -9.48 -18.56
N LEU A 146 8.97 -9.29 -18.20
CA LEU A 146 10.12 -9.46 -19.10
C LEU A 146 10.30 -10.91 -19.59
N ARG A 147 9.86 -11.91 -18.80
CA ARG A 147 9.80 -13.33 -19.21
C ARG A 147 8.57 -13.67 -20.05
N GLY A 148 7.72 -12.68 -20.37
CA GLY A 148 6.50 -12.86 -21.14
C GLY A 148 5.27 -13.23 -20.31
N GLY A 149 5.35 -13.18 -18.98
CA GLY A 149 4.18 -13.27 -18.11
C GLY A 149 3.23 -12.09 -18.30
N ASN A 150 2.00 -12.25 -17.82
CA ASN A 150 0.97 -11.20 -17.89
C ASN A 150 0.77 -10.49 -16.54
N ALA A 151 -0.16 -9.54 -16.48
CA ALA A 151 -0.43 -8.76 -15.27
C ALA A 151 -0.87 -9.62 -14.07
N ILE A 152 -1.48 -10.79 -14.30
CA ILE A 152 -1.85 -11.75 -13.25
C ILE A 152 -0.60 -12.44 -12.70
N ASP A 153 0.24 -13.02 -13.57
CA ASP A 153 1.49 -13.69 -13.18
C ASP A 153 2.40 -12.73 -12.38
N ALA A 154 2.57 -11.51 -12.90
CA ALA A 154 3.38 -10.47 -12.29
C ALA A 154 2.83 -10.03 -10.92
N THR A 155 1.51 -9.92 -10.78
CA THR A 155 0.87 -9.58 -9.49
C THR A 155 1.07 -10.70 -8.46
N ILE A 156 0.90 -11.96 -8.85
CA ILE A 156 1.07 -13.10 -7.94
C ILE A 156 2.52 -13.19 -7.44
N ALA A 157 3.51 -13.10 -8.33
CA ALA A 157 4.92 -13.09 -7.93
C ALA A 157 5.27 -11.90 -7.02
N SER A 158 4.72 -10.71 -7.32
CA SER A 158 4.87 -9.51 -6.49
C SER A 158 4.28 -9.73 -5.09
N LEU A 159 3.10 -10.35 -4.97
CA LEU A 159 2.45 -10.60 -3.69
C LEU A 159 3.14 -11.70 -2.87
N ILE A 160 3.65 -12.76 -3.51
CA ILE A 160 4.52 -13.75 -2.83
C ILE A 160 5.80 -13.08 -2.30
N CYS A 161 6.37 -12.13 -3.05
CA CYS A 161 7.48 -11.30 -2.57
C CYS A 161 7.06 -10.43 -1.37
N ILE A 162 5.92 -9.72 -1.45
CA ILE A 162 5.41 -8.90 -0.35
C ILE A 162 5.18 -9.76 0.90
N GLY A 163 4.54 -10.92 0.77
CA GLY A 163 4.36 -11.90 1.85
C GLY A 163 5.67 -12.50 2.37
N THR A 164 6.78 -12.31 1.66
CA THR A 164 8.15 -12.64 2.10
C THR A 164 8.80 -11.49 2.86
N VAL A 165 8.80 -10.28 2.29
CA VAL A 165 9.61 -9.13 2.77
C VAL A 165 8.85 -8.14 3.68
N ASN A 166 7.52 -8.09 3.57
CA ASN A 166 6.61 -7.30 4.40
C ASN A 166 5.61 -8.20 5.20
N PRO A 167 6.05 -9.25 5.93
CA PRO A 167 5.16 -10.16 6.67
C PRO A 167 4.34 -9.49 7.79
N GLN A 168 4.63 -8.24 8.13
CA GLN A 168 3.82 -7.40 9.02
C GLN A 168 2.54 -6.86 8.36
N SER A 169 2.33 -7.07 7.06
CA SER A 169 1.26 -6.43 6.30
C SER A 169 0.43 -7.36 5.42
N SER A 170 1.01 -8.42 4.84
CA SER A 170 0.23 -9.48 4.18
C SER A 170 1.02 -10.78 4.02
N GLY A 171 0.38 -11.84 3.51
CA GLY A 171 1.00 -13.13 3.21
C GLY A 171 0.01 -14.30 3.33
N LEU A 172 0.49 -15.53 3.08
CA LEU A 172 -0.32 -16.74 2.92
C LEU A 172 -1.27 -17.10 4.07
N GLY A 173 -1.12 -16.48 5.24
CA GLY A 173 -2.02 -16.62 6.40
C GLY A 173 -3.15 -15.58 6.45
N GLY A 174 -3.40 -14.83 5.38
CA GLY A 174 -4.53 -13.93 5.19
C GLY A 174 -5.15 -14.06 3.80
N GLY A 175 -5.61 -12.95 3.21
CA GLY A 175 -6.42 -12.93 1.99
C GLY A 175 -6.31 -11.64 1.19
N PHE A 176 -6.98 -11.61 0.03
CA PHE A 176 -6.93 -10.47 -0.90
C PHE A 176 -8.24 -10.21 -1.64
N LEU A 177 -8.39 -8.97 -2.13
CA LEU A 177 -9.32 -8.62 -3.19
C LEU A 177 -8.54 -8.14 -4.42
N MET A 178 -8.95 -8.59 -5.61
CA MET A 178 -8.33 -8.24 -6.88
C MET A 178 -9.37 -7.75 -7.90
N THR A 179 -8.98 -6.74 -8.67
CA THR A 179 -9.67 -6.26 -9.87
C THR A 179 -8.75 -6.49 -11.05
N PHE A 180 -9.23 -7.22 -12.06
CA PHE A 180 -8.52 -7.59 -13.28
C PHE A 180 -9.28 -7.07 -14.49
N TYR A 181 -8.61 -6.35 -15.37
CA TYR A 181 -9.15 -5.95 -16.67
C TYR A 181 -8.46 -6.75 -17.76
N ASN A 182 -9.23 -7.61 -18.43
CA ASN A 182 -8.76 -8.40 -19.57
C ASN A 182 -8.91 -7.56 -20.85
N GLN A 183 -7.79 -7.17 -21.45
CA GLN A 183 -7.79 -6.26 -22.60
C GLN A 183 -8.31 -6.94 -23.88
N THR A 184 -8.16 -8.26 -24.00
CA THR A 184 -8.65 -9.05 -25.15
C THR A 184 -10.17 -9.15 -25.16
N SER A 185 -10.80 -9.44 -24.01
CA SER A 185 -12.27 -9.52 -23.88
C SER A 185 -12.93 -8.18 -23.55
N LYS A 186 -12.12 -7.16 -23.19
CA LYS A 186 -12.53 -5.83 -22.72
C LYS A 186 -13.44 -5.85 -21.48
N LYS A 187 -13.36 -6.91 -20.68
CA LYS A 187 -14.13 -7.09 -19.45
C LYS A 187 -13.30 -6.77 -18.20
N CYS A 188 -13.94 -6.10 -17.24
CA CYS A 188 -13.48 -6.12 -15.86
C CYS A 188 -14.00 -7.38 -15.15
N ILE A 189 -13.16 -7.96 -14.28
CA ILE A 189 -13.42 -9.16 -13.50
C ILE A 189 -12.89 -8.90 -12.10
N THR A 190 -13.57 -9.39 -11.06
CA THR A 190 -13.05 -9.30 -9.68
C THR A 190 -12.94 -10.65 -9.01
N ILE A 191 -11.92 -10.81 -8.19
CA ILE A 191 -11.57 -12.06 -7.51
C ILE A 191 -11.52 -11.76 -6.01
N ASP A 192 -12.32 -12.49 -5.26
CA ASP A 192 -12.53 -12.36 -3.82
C ASP A 192 -11.96 -13.60 -3.13
N ALA A 193 -10.71 -13.44 -2.68
CA ALA A 193 -9.97 -14.35 -1.83
C ALA A 193 -9.91 -13.80 -0.39
N ARG A 194 -11.00 -13.13 0.07
CA ARG A 194 -11.16 -12.69 1.45
C ARG A 194 -11.28 -13.91 2.37
N GLU A 195 -10.73 -13.78 3.56
CA GLU A 195 -10.84 -14.76 4.63
C GLU A 195 -12.31 -14.97 5.05
N VAL A 196 -12.64 -16.16 5.56
CA VAL A 196 -14.00 -16.46 6.06
C VAL A 196 -14.00 -16.81 7.55
N ALA A 197 -15.08 -16.45 8.23
CA ALA A 197 -15.34 -16.88 9.59
C ALA A 197 -15.44 -18.42 9.65
N PRO A 198 -14.67 -19.10 10.53
CA PRO A 198 -14.77 -20.55 10.73
C PRO A 198 -16.21 -21.01 11.05
N MET A 199 -16.54 -22.27 10.71
CA MET A 199 -17.85 -22.87 10.95
C MET A 199 -18.25 -22.87 12.44
N ALA A 200 -17.27 -22.89 13.34
CA ALA A 200 -17.46 -22.82 14.79
C ALA A 200 -17.57 -21.38 15.34
N SER A 201 -17.48 -20.34 14.50
CA SER A 201 -17.66 -18.94 14.93
C SER A 201 -19.08 -18.69 15.42
N THR A 202 -19.22 -17.86 16.46
CA THR A 202 -20.55 -17.46 16.96
C THR A 202 -20.65 -15.95 17.09
N LYS A 203 -21.85 -15.43 16.82
CA LYS A 203 -22.16 -13.99 16.78
C LYS A 203 -21.62 -13.17 17.97
N ASN A 204 -21.54 -13.79 19.15
CA ASN A 204 -21.18 -13.13 20.41
C ASN A 204 -19.80 -13.56 20.96
N MET A 205 -18.97 -14.26 20.18
CA MET A 205 -17.74 -14.91 20.69
C MET A 205 -16.72 -13.97 21.37
N TYR A 206 -16.74 -12.68 21.02
CA TYR A 206 -15.88 -11.65 21.63
C TYR A 206 -16.62 -10.70 22.59
N ALA A 207 -17.92 -10.89 22.83
CA ALA A 207 -18.73 -9.94 23.60
C ALA A 207 -18.30 -9.78 25.08
N ASN A 208 -17.64 -10.80 25.65
CA ASN A 208 -17.09 -10.77 27.01
C ASN A 208 -15.62 -10.33 27.08
N ASP A 209 -14.92 -10.34 25.95
CA ASP A 209 -13.48 -10.08 25.85
C ASP A 209 -13.13 -9.73 24.40
N THR A 210 -13.18 -8.43 24.09
CA THR A 210 -12.87 -7.92 22.76
C THR A 210 -11.43 -8.19 22.37
N LYS A 211 -10.51 -8.39 23.33
CA LYS A 211 -9.10 -8.64 23.02
C LYS A 211 -8.90 -9.92 22.20
N LYS A 212 -9.86 -10.85 22.23
CA LYS A 212 -9.83 -12.10 21.45
C LYS A 212 -10.18 -11.95 19.96
N SER A 213 -10.78 -10.84 19.52
CA SER A 213 -10.76 -10.48 18.09
C SER A 213 -9.42 -9.91 17.67
N LEU A 214 -8.65 -9.38 18.62
CA LEU A 214 -7.37 -8.71 18.37
C LEU A 214 -6.18 -9.69 18.33
N GLU A 215 -6.07 -10.63 19.27
CA GLU A 215 -4.80 -11.34 19.50
C GLU A 215 -5.00 -12.84 19.78
N GLY A 216 -4.08 -13.64 19.24
CA GLY A 216 -4.07 -15.10 19.44
C GLY A 216 -4.98 -15.87 18.48
N TYR A 217 -4.94 -17.19 18.59
CA TYR A 217 -5.49 -18.12 17.61
C TYR A 217 -7.03 -18.09 17.43
N LEU A 218 -7.75 -17.37 18.29
CA LEU A 218 -9.20 -17.16 18.15
C LEU A 218 -9.56 -15.97 17.24
N SER A 219 -8.59 -15.10 16.90
CA SER A 219 -8.77 -13.97 15.97
C SER A 219 -8.59 -14.33 14.49
N ILE A 220 -8.09 -15.55 14.22
CA ILE A 220 -7.73 -15.99 12.87
C ILE A 220 -8.99 -16.45 12.11
N ALA A 221 -9.26 -15.82 10.97
CA ALA A 221 -10.20 -16.28 9.96
C ALA A 221 -9.49 -17.20 8.93
N VAL A 222 -10.23 -18.04 8.20
CA VAL A 222 -9.65 -19.04 7.30
C VAL A 222 -8.86 -18.35 6.16
N PRO A 223 -7.53 -18.59 6.01
CA PRO A 223 -6.70 -17.88 5.03
C PRO A 223 -7.08 -18.17 3.57
N GLY A 224 -7.22 -17.14 2.75
CA GLY A 224 -7.65 -17.24 1.35
C GLY A 224 -6.59 -17.02 0.28
N GLU A 225 -5.44 -16.40 0.62
CA GLU A 225 -4.50 -15.87 -0.37
C GLU A 225 -3.98 -16.93 -1.36
N LEU A 226 -3.58 -18.12 -0.90
CA LEU A 226 -3.03 -19.13 -1.81
C LEU A 226 -4.09 -19.71 -2.75
N HIS A 227 -5.30 -19.99 -2.24
CA HIS A 227 -6.41 -20.43 -3.10
C HIS A 227 -6.71 -19.36 -4.17
N GLY A 228 -6.67 -18.09 -3.79
CA GLY A 228 -6.81 -16.95 -4.71
C GLY A 228 -5.72 -16.91 -5.78
N PHE A 229 -4.45 -17.08 -5.41
CA PHE A 229 -3.32 -17.11 -6.35
C PHE A 229 -3.45 -18.26 -7.36
N TRP A 230 -3.71 -19.48 -6.89
CA TRP A 230 -3.86 -20.65 -7.78
C TRP A 230 -5.07 -20.48 -8.71
N THR A 231 -6.22 -20.05 -8.18
CA THR A 231 -7.43 -19.75 -8.97
C THR A 231 -7.15 -18.73 -10.06
N SER A 232 -6.46 -17.63 -9.72
CA SER A 232 -6.11 -16.56 -10.65
C SER A 232 -5.12 -17.04 -11.72
N PHE A 233 -4.06 -17.74 -11.33
CA PHE A 233 -3.06 -18.30 -12.24
C PHE A 233 -3.68 -19.31 -13.22
N LYS A 234 -4.51 -20.24 -12.72
CA LYS A 234 -5.11 -21.30 -13.53
C LYS A 234 -6.17 -20.82 -14.51
N LYS A 235 -6.87 -19.71 -14.22
CA LYS A 235 -7.93 -19.16 -15.09
C LYS A 235 -7.47 -17.97 -15.94
N TYR A 236 -6.50 -17.19 -15.47
CA TYR A 236 -6.11 -15.91 -16.07
C TYR A 236 -4.58 -15.67 -16.19
N GLY A 237 -3.71 -16.59 -15.77
CA GLY A 237 -2.26 -16.49 -16.01
C GLY A 237 -1.89 -16.63 -17.49
N SER A 238 -0.67 -16.23 -17.88
CA SER A 238 -0.28 -16.16 -19.30
C SER A 238 -0.15 -17.51 -20.03
N GLY A 239 -0.05 -18.61 -19.28
CA GLY A 239 0.36 -19.92 -19.80
C GLY A 239 1.83 -20.01 -20.25
N LYS A 240 2.59 -18.89 -20.21
CA LYS A 240 4.01 -18.81 -20.59
C LYS A 240 4.94 -19.00 -19.39
N ILE A 241 4.50 -18.57 -18.21
CA ILE A 241 5.21 -18.71 -16.93
C ILE A 241 4.70 -19.95 -16.18
N LYS A 242 5.61 -20.75 -15.60
CA LYS A 242 5.24 -21.89 -14.75
C LYS A 242 5.00 -21.44 -13.31
N TRP A 243 4.09 -22.11 -12.60
CA TRP A 243 3.76 -21.82 -11.20
C TRP A 243 4.99 -21.63 -10.30
N ALA A 244 5.93 -22.58 -10.33
CA ALA A 244 7.18 -22.53 -9.56
C ALA A 244 8.03 -21.27 -9.81
N GLU A 245 7.94 -20.67 -11.00
CA GLU A 245 8.72 -19.48 -11.37
C GLU A 245 8.22 -18.19 -10.71
N LEU A 246 6.97 -18.16 -10.22
CA LEU A 246 6.40 -17.06 -9.45
C LEU A 246 7.01 -16.97 -8.03
N PHE A 247 7.50 -18.10 -7.51
CA PHE A 247 8.02 -18.23 -6.16
C PHE A 247 9.54 -18.08 -6.07
N LYS A 248 10.27 -18.38 -7.16
CA LYS A 248 11.73 -18.55 -7.20
C LYS A 248 12.51 -17.45 -6.49
N ASP A 249 12.23 -16.19 -6.82
CA ASP A 249 13.00 -15.05 -6.33
C ASP A 249 12.62 -14.69 -4.87
N SER A 250 11.37 -14.95 -4.48
CA SER A 250 10.87 -14.86 -3.10
C SER A 250 11.47 -15.95 -2.19
N ILE A 251 11.58 -17.20 -2.68
CA ILE A 251 12.32 -18.28 -2.01
C ILE A 251 13.77 -17.86 -1.77
N LYS A 252 14.42 -17.28 -2.79
CA LYS A 252 15.79 -16.79 -2.70
C LYS A 252 15.93 -15.72 -1.60
N LEU A 253 15.07 -14.70 -1.61
CA LEU A 253 15.04 -13.65 -0.58
C LEU A 253 14.81 -14.23 0.83
N ALA A 254 13.94 -15.24 0.97
CA ALA A 254 13.68 -15.89 2.26
C ALA A 254 14.89 -16.70 2.79
N LYS A 255 15.71 -17.30 1.91
CA LYS A 255 16.92 -18.08 2.26
C LYS A 255 18.18 -17.25 2.43
N GLU A 256 18.49 -16.40 1.47
CA GLU A 256 19.72 -15.57 1.48
C GLU A 256 19.57 -14.38 2.42
N GLY A 257 18.36 -13.82 2.48
CA GLY A 257 17.97 -12.71 3.34
C GLY A 257 17.61 -11.45 2.56
N PHE A 258 16.89 -10.54 3.21
CA PHE A 258 16.46 -9.27 2.64
C PHE A 258 16.63 -8.12 3.66
N PRO A 259 16.77 -6.86 3.20
CA PRO A 259 16.89 -5.71 4.10
C PRO A 259 15.55 -5.39 4.78
N VAL A 260 15.59 -5.21 6.10
CA VAL A 260 14.47 -4.73 6.91
C VAL A 260 14.14 -3.28 6.55
N THR A 261 12.88 -3.02 6.22
CA THR A 261 12.39 -1.69 5.81
C THR A 261 12.00 -0.84 7.02
N LYS A 262 12.00 0.49 6.91
CA LYS A 262 11.43 1.37 7.96
C LYS A 262 10.02 0.98 8.37
N HIS A 263 9.18 0.59 7.41
CA HIS A 263 7.80 0.15 7.68
C HIS A 263 7.76 -1.06 8.62
N MET A 264 8.70 -2.00 8.48
CA MET A 264 8.82 -3.12 9.42
C MET A 264 9.30 -2.66 10.81
N VAL A 265 10.30 -1.77 10.89
CA VAL A 265 10.79 -1.24 12.19
C VAL A 265 9.69 -0.48 12.92
N ASP A 266 8.97 0.41 12.24
CA ASP A 266 7.86 1.17 12.80
C ASP A 266 6.72 0.24 13.26
N SER A 267 6.44 -0.83 12.51
CA SER A 267 5.45 -1.86 12.88
C SER A 267 5.88 -2.68 14.10
N ILE A 268 7.16 -3.05 14.21
CA ILE A 268 7.72 -3.74 15.40
C ILE A 268 7.62 -2.82 16.62
N SER A 269 7.98 -1.54 16.48
CA SER A 269 7.86 -0.55 17.55
C SER A 269 6.41 -0.35 18.00
N PHE A 270 5.45 -0.32 17.06
CA PHE A 270 4.03 -0.15 17.36
C PHE A 270 3.39 -1.38 18.04
N ARG A 271 3.85 -2.60 17.71
CA ARG A 271 3.33 -3.87 18.27
C ARG A 271 4.27 -4.51 19.30
N LYS A 272 5.26 -3.76 19.79
CA LYS A 272 6.36 -4.28 20.63
C LYS A 272 5.85 -5.16 21.78
N ASP A 273 5.01 -4.60 22.65
CA ASP A 273 4.57 -5.23 23.91
C ASP A 273 3.82 -6.55 23.73
N VAL A 274 3.36 -6.88 22.52
CA VAL A 274 2.71 -8.16 22.20
C VAL A 274 3.65 -9.09 21.42
N ILE A 275 4.56 -8.54 20.60
CA ILE A 275 5.60 -9.29 19.90
C ILE A 275 6.69 -9.82 20.85
N GLU A 276 7.10 -9.08 21.90
CA GLU A 276 8.15 -9.55 22.82
C GLU A 276 7.77 -10.83 23.59
N LYS A 277 6.46 -11.15 23.61
CA LYS A 277 5.82 -12.30 24.26
C LYS A 277 5.63 -13.51 23.35
N ASP A 278 5.84 -13.36 22.03
CA ASP A 278 5.77 -14.49 21.09
C ASP A 278 7.19 -14.91 20.67
N GLU A 279 7.68 -16.01 21.25
CA GLU A 279 9.03 -16.53 20.98
C GLU A 279 9.21 -16.97 19.51
N GLY A 280 8.13 -17.31 18.78
CA GLY A 280 8.19 -17.66 17.37
C GLY A 280 8.52 -16.44 16.49
N ILE A 281 7.79 -15.34 16.69
CA ILE A 281 8.01 -14.07 15.99
C ILE A 281 9.35 -13.46 16.42
N LYS A 282 9.65 -13.44 17.71
CA LYS A 282 10.90 -12.94 18.31
C LYS A 282 12.15 -13.66 17.79
N LYS A 283 12.09 -14.98 17.58
CA LYS A 283 13.17 -15.79 16.96
C LYS A 283 13.52 -15.37 15.52
N ILE A 284 12.63 -14.64 14.85
CA ILE A 284 12.84 -14.10 13.50
C ILE A 284 13.17 -12.59 13.55
N LEU A 285 12.38 -11.77 14.24
CA LEU A 285 12.51 -10.30 14.22
C LEU A 285 13.59 -9.73 15.16
N MET A 286 14.10 -10.52 16.12
CA MET A 286 15.18 -10.11 17.01
C MET A 286 16.56 -10.54 16.45
N ASN A 287 17.46 -9.57 16.32
CA ASN A 287 18.82 -9.77 15.84
C ASN A 287 19.64 -10.59 16.85
N LYS A 288 19.82 -11.88 16.54
CA LYS A 288 20.49 -12.88 17.39
C LYS A 288 21.93 -12.52 17.78
N LYS A 289 22.59 -11.59 17.07
CA LYS A 289 23.95 -11.13 17.40
C LYS A 289 23.98 -10.00 18.43
N THR A 290 22.91 -9.20 18.53
CA THR A 290 22.87 -7.98 19.35
C THR A 290 21.86 -8.04 20.50
N GLY A 291 20.94 -9.02 20.48
CA GLY A 291 19.85 -9.12 21.45
C GLY A 291 18.81 -8.00 21.34
N LYS A 292 18.73 -7.33 20.19
CA LYS A 292 17.83 -6.19 19.92
C LYS A 292 16.97 -6.46 18.70
N TRP A 293 15.83 -5.77 18.59
CA TRP A 293 15.00 -5.77 17.39
C TRP A 293 15.80 -5.30 16.17
N HIS A 294 15.61 -5.96 15.02
CA HIS A 294 16.24 -5.58 13.76
C HIS A 294 15.92 -4.12 13.39
N GLN A 295 16.91 -3.41 12.83
CA GLN A 295 16.81 -2.00 12.44
C GLN A 295 16.72 -1.85 10.91
N GLU A 296 16.46 -0.64 10.41
CA GLU A 296 16.37 -0.40 8.97
C GLU A 296 17.72 -0.70 8.29
N GLY A 297 17.68 -1.54 7.25
CA GLY A 297 18.88 -2.05 6.57
C GLY A 297 19.53 -3.29 7.17
N ASP A 298 19.13 -3.77 8.36
CA ASP A 298 19.55 -5.10 8.84
C ASP A 298 19.07 -6.19 7.88
N ILE A 299 19.88 -7.24 7.67
CA ILE A 299 19.47 -8.40 6.88
C ILE A 299 18.77 -9.43 7.77
N ILE A 300 17.51 -9.72 7.43
CA ILE A 300 16.67 -10.74 8.07
C ILE A 300 16.48 -11.95 7.14
N LYS A 301 16.22 -13.13 7.72
CA LYS A 301 15.97 -14.38 6.99
C LYS A 301 14.70 -15.07 7.48
N ARG A 302 14.06 -15.86 6.61
CA ARG A 302 12.85 -16.64 6.91
C ARG A 302 12.97 -18.06 6.35
N GLU A 303 14.02 -18.77 6.76
CA GLU A 303 14.43 -20.08 6.23
C GLU A 303 13.30 -21.15 6.28
N ILE A 304 12.46 -21.14 7.33
CA ILE A 304 11.29 -22.04 7.45
C ILE A 304 10.23 -21.68 6.40
N PHE A 305 9.89 -20.40 6.27
CA PHE A 305 8.95 -19.93 5.23
C PHE A 305 9.47 -20.20 3.82
N ALA A 306 10.79 -20.16 3.60
CA ALA A 306 11.38 -20.52 2.33
C ALA A 306 11.13 -21.98 1.94
N ALA A 307 11.19 -22.91 2.91
CA ALA A 307 10.85 -24.32 2.69
C ALA A 307 9.34 -24.49 2.40
N THR A 308 8.48 -23.75 3.10
CA THR A 308 7.03 -23.70 2.78
C THR A 308 6.78 -23.20 1.36
N LEU A 309 7.45 -22.12 0.94
CA LEU A 309 7.35 -21.61 -0.43
C LEU A 309 7.90 -22.60 -1.46
N GLU A 310 8.97 -23.35 -1.17
CA GLU A 310 9.47 -24.42 -2.05
C GLU A 310 8.48 -25.59 -2.18
N ASN A 311 7.85 -26.03 -1.09
CA ASN A 311 6.84 -27.08 -1.14
C ASN A 311 5.63 -26.63 -1.99
N LEU A 312 5.18 -25.38 -1.83
CA LEU A 312 4.07 -24.80 -2.60
C LEU A 312 4.42 -24.54 -4.06
N ALA A 313 5.66 -24.15 -4.36
CA ALA A 313 6.16 -23.91 -5.72
C ALA A 313 6.26 -25.21 -6.53
N ASN A 314 6.68 -26.31 -5.90
CA ASN A 314 6.92 -27.60 -6.55
C ASN A 314 5.71 -28.56 -6.52
N SER A 315 4.60 -28.20 -5.87
CA SER A 315 3.37 -29.01 -5.87
C SER A 315 2.65 -28.94 -7.22
N GLU A 316 2.13 -30.08 -7.69
CA GLU A 316 1.23 -30.13 -8.85
C GLU A 316 -0.18 -29.59 -8.50
N ASP A 317 -0.61 -29.75 -7.24
CA ASP A 317 -1.76 -29.08 -6.66
C ASP A 317 -1.36 -28.37 -5.34
N PRO A 318 -1.02 -27.07 -5.38
CA PRO A 318 -0.71 -26.29 -4.18
C PRO A 318 -1.94 -26.03 -3.30
N VAL A 319 -3.17 -26.15 -3.84
CA VAL A 319 -4.41 -25.97 -3.06
C VAL A 319 -4.71 -27.23 -2.28
N SER A 320 -4.60 -28.43 -2.86
CA SER A 320 -4.74 -29.67 -2.06
C SER A 320 -3.69 -29.72 -0.95
N LEU A 321 -2.43 -29.39 -1.25
CA LEU A 321 -1.36 -29.36 -0.26
C LEU A 321 -1.63 -28.43 0.94
N PHE A 322 -2.21 -27.24 0.70
CA PHE A 322 -2.46 -26.23 1.74
C PHE A 322 -3.81 -26.33 2.45
N TYR A 323 -4.85 -26.83 1.77
CA TYR A 323 -6.24 -26.81 2.26
C TYR A 323 -6.80 -28.21 2.58
N LYS A 324 -6.12 -29.30 2.20
CA LYS A 324 -6.61 -30.69 2.37
C LYS A 324 -5.55 -31.66 2.92
N GLU A 325 -4.30 -31.49 2.51
CA GLU A 325 -3.16 -32.36 2.82
C GLU A 325 -2.14 -31.65 3.72
N GLY A 326 -0.87 -32.08 3.77
CA GLY A 326 0.00 -31.92 4.95
C GLY A 326 0.14 -30.53 5.59
N ILE A 327 0.07 -29.44 4.81
CA ILE A 327 0.08 -28.08 5.39
C ILE A 327 -1.26 -27.78 6.09
N ALA A 328 -2.38 -28.26 5.58
CA ALA A 328 -3.70 -28.12 6.17
C ALA A 328 -3.83 -28.83 7.52
N GLN A 329 -3.30 -30.06 7.65
CA GLN A 329 -3.23 -30.73 8.96
C GLN A 329 -2.36 -29.91 9.93
N THR A 330 -1.19 -29.45 9.49
CA THR A 330 -0.28 -28.63 10.30
C THR A 330 -0.98 -27.36 10.81
N ILE A 331 -1.68 -26.63 9.94
CA ILE A 331 -2.44 -25.42 10.31
C ILE A 331 -3.56 -25.77 11.31
N ALA A 332 -4.38 -26.78 11.02
CA ALA A 332 -5.50 -27.16 11.89
C ALA A 332 -5.03 -27.65 13.28
N GLU A 333 -3.93 -28.39 13.35
CA GLU A 333 -3.35 -28.88 14.61
C GLU A 333 -2.67 -27.77 15.41
N GLU A 334 -1.90 -26.88 14.79
CA GLU A 334 -1.32 -25.69 15.44
C GLU A 334 -2.41 -24.77 16.00
N ILE A 335 -3.45 -24.47 15.23
CA ILE A 335 -4.53 -23.58 15.66
C ILE A 335 -5.34 -24.22 16.80
N LYS A 336 -5.74 -25.50 16.66
CA LYS A 336 -6.52 -26.23 17.67
C LYS A 336 -5.76 -26.41 18.99
N SER A 337 -4.47 -26.77 18.93
CA SER A 337 -3.63 -26.96 20.14
C SER A 337 -3.42 -25.66 20.92
N ASN A 338 -3.65 -24.50 20.30
CA ASN A 338 -3.56 -23.18 20.92
C ASN A 338 -4.94 -22.51 21.14
N ASN A 339 -6.04 -23.29 21.16
CA ASN A 339 -7.41 -22.84 21.43
C ASN A 339 -8.04 -21.93 20.37
N GLY A 340 -7.55 -21.95 19.13
CA GLY A 340 -8.28 -21.43 17.97
C GLY A 340 -9.34 -22.41 17.45
N ILE A 341 -10.16 -21.95 16.52
CA ILE A 341 -11.38 -22.66 16.07
C ILE A 341 -11.39 -23.08 14.58
N ILE A 342 -10.32 -22.82 13.82
CA ILE A 342 -10.18 -23.34 12.46
C ILE A 342 -9.91 -24.84 12.52
N THR A 343 -10.69 -25.60 11.77
CA THR A 343 -10.56 -27.04 11.58
C THR A 343 -10.08 -27.37 10.16
N LEU A 344 -9.71 -28.63 9.92
CA LEU A 344 -9.41 -29.12 8.57
C LEU A 344 -10.62 -29.00 7.62
N GLU A 345 -11.84 -29.10 8.15
CA GLU A 345 -13.08 -28.94 7.37
C GLU A 345 -13.31 -27.49 6.93
N ASP A 346 -12.87 -26.51 7.72
CA ASP A 346 -12.92 -25.08 7.36
C ASP A 346 -11.95 -24.76 6.23
N LEU A 347 -10.75 -25.34 6.27
CA LEU A 347 -9.74 -25.22 5.20
C LEU A 347 -10.24 -25.92 3.92
N LEU A 348 -10.76 -27.14 4.04
CA LEU A 348 -11.23 -27.94 2.90
C LEU A 348 -12.44 -27.32 2.19
N LYS A 349 -13.23 -26.49 2.89
CA LYS A 349 -14.35 -25.71 2.36
C LYS A 349 -13.99 -24.29 1.89
N TYR A 350 -12.73 -23.86 1.99
CA TYR A 350 -12.36 -22.54 1.51
C TYR A 350 -12.40 -22.46 -0.02
N GLU A 351 -13.20 -21.54 -0.56
CA GLU A 351 -13.24 -21.23 -1.99
C GLU A 351 -13.13 -19.71 -2.25
N THR A 352 -12.31 -19.37 -3.24
CA THR A 352 -12.22 -18.02 -3.83
C THR A 352 -13.42 -17.75 -4.73
N LYS A 353 -14.13 -16.63 -4.52
CA LYS A 353 -15.22 -16.19 -5.40
C LYS A 353 -14.66 -15.43 -6.61
N ILE A 354 -15.29 -15.58 -7.76
CA ILE A 354 -15.02 -14.78 -8.97
C ILE A 354 -16.31 -14.13 -9.43
N TYR A 355 -16.29 -12.81 -9.63
CA TYR A 355 -17.37 -12.05 -10.24
C TYR A 355 -16.93 -11.54 -11.62
N GLU A 356 -17.42 -12.18 -12.68
CA GLU A 356 -17.22 -11.72 -14.08
C GLU A 356 -18.13 -10.54 -14.46
N GLU A 357 -19.04 -10.17 -13.56
CA GLU A 357 -19.79 -8.92 -13.54
C GLU A 357 -19.46 -8.22 -12.20
N PRO A 358 -18.43 -7.34 -12.15
CA PRO A 358 -18.08 -6.58 -10.96
C PRO A 358 -19.05 -5.41 -10.74
N ILE A 359 -18.69 -4.42 -9.91
CA ILE A 359 -19.37 -3.11 -9.93
C ILE A 359 -18.64 -2.26 -10.99
N GLU A 360 -19.38 -1.77 -11.99
CA GLU A 360 -18.88 -0.84 -13.02
C GLU A 360 -19.67 0.48 -12.94
N ILE A 361 -18.95 1.61 -12.97
CA ILE A 361 -19.49 2.97 -12.79
C ILE A 361 -19.09 3.82 -13.99
N ASP A 362 -20.05 4.15 -14.85
CA ASP A 362 -19.86 5.02 -16.03
C ASP A 362 -20.03 6.52 -15.70
N GLY A 363 -19.57 7.39 -16.59
CA GLY A 363 -19.85 8.83 -16.57
C GLY A 363 -19.14 9.56 -15.43
N ILE A 364 -17.93 9.13 -15.07
CA ILE A 364 -17.03 9.86 -14.15
C ILE A 364 -16.37 11.01 -14.91
N LEU A 365 -15.97 10.71 -16.14
CA LEU A 365 -15.93 11.62 -17.29
C LEU A 365 -16.74 10.95 -18.42
N GLU A 366 -17.05 11.67 -19.50
CA GLU A 366 -17.99 11.22 -20.55
C GLU A 366 -17.66 9.84 -21.15
N ASP A 367 -16.37 9.50 -21.24
CA ASP A 367 -15.83 8.31 -21.89
C ASP A 367 -15.23 7.27 -20.93
N LEU A 368 -15.19 7.54 -19.61
CA LEU A 368 -14.51 6.71 -18.61
C LEU A 368 -15.46 5.92 -17.72
N VAL A 369 -15.20 4.61 -17.63
CA VAL A 369 -15.80 3.68 -16.67
C VAL A 369 -14.76 3.28 -15.61
N MET A 370 -15.19 3.20 -14.36
CA MET A 370 -14.39 2.68 -13.24
C MET A 370 -15.01 1.40 -12.70
N CYS A 371 -14.20 0.36 -12.52
CA CYS A 371 -14.65 -0.93 -12.02
C CYS A 371 -13.88 -1.40 -10.77
N GLY A 372 -14.56 -2.21 -9.95
CA GLY A 372 -14.02 -2.78 -8.72
C GLY A 372 -14.99 -3.75 -8.03
N PRO A 373 -14.58 -4.37 -6.90
CA PRO A 373 -15.28 -5.51 -6.34
C PRO A 373 -16.59 -5.17 -5.65
N LYS A 374 -17.47 -6.17 -5.58
CA LYS A 374 -18.69 -6.17 -4.76
C LYS A 374 -18.32 -6.24 -3.26
N PRO A 375 -19.25 -5.89 -2.35
CA PRO A 375 -19.12 -6.21 -0.93
C PRO A 375 -18.74 -7.70 -0.73
N PRO A 376 -17.74 -8.03 0.11
CA PRO A 376 -17.22 -7.29 1.27
C PRO A 376 -16.31 -6.07 0.99
N SER A 377 -15.99 -5.73 -0.28
CA SER A 377 -15.28 -4.48 -0.59
C SER A 377 -16.07 -3.20 -0.26
N SER A 378 -15.35 -2.17 0.17
CA SER A 378 -15.84 -0.79 0.23
C SER A 378 -15.63 0.01 -1.08
N PHE A 379 -15.34 -0.63 -2.21
CA PHE A 379 -15.24 0.05 -3.52
C PHE A 379 -16.48 0.88 -3.85
N ILE A 380 -17.68 0.39 -3.50
CA ILE A 380 -18.95 1.11 -3.65
C ILE A 380 -19.01 2.43 -2.85
N VAL A 381 -18.27 2.52 -1.74
CA VAL A 381 -18.09 3.74 -0.92
C VAL A 381 -17.09 4.68 -1.59
N MET A 382 -15.96 4.14 -2.06
CA MET A 382 -14.91 4.90 -2.74
C MET A 382 -15.44 5.58 -4.00
N GLN A 383 -16.16 4.84 -4.85
CA GLN A 383 -16.73 5.38 -6.08
C GLN A 383 -17.78 6.47 -5.80
N ALA A 384 -18.56 6.36 -4.73
CA ALA A 384 -19.58 7.35 -4.39
C ALA A 384 -18.95 8.72 -4.07
N ILE A 385 -17.76 8.75 -3.47
CA ILE A 385 -16.98 9.97 -3.24
C ILE A 385 -16.53 10.55 -4.58
N VAL A 386 -15.87 9.75 -5.43
CA VAL A 386 -15.37 10.17 -6.75
C VAL A 386 -16.49 10.71 -7.64
N LYS A 387 -17.62 10.00 -7.69
CA LYS A 387 -18.80 10.33 -8.50
C LYS A 387 -19.54 11.56 -7.96
N THR A 388 -19.58 11.77 -6.64
CA THR A 388 -20.08 13.04 -6.06
C THR A 388 -19.16 14.21 -6.43
N MET A 389 -17.85 14.00 -6.43
CA MET A 389 -16.89 15.02 -6.85
C MET A 389 -16.92 15.32 -8.36
N SER A 390 -17.27 14.35 -9.21
CA SER A 390 -17.39 14.58 -10.66
C SER A 390 -18.52 15.57 -11.00
N HIS A 391 -19.64 15.57 -10.28
CA HIS A 391 -20.70 16.59 -10.42
C HIS A 391 -20.19 18.02 -10.19
N PHE A 392 -19.24 18.20 -9.26
CA PHE A 392 -18.71 19.52 -8.94
C PHE A 392 -17.52 19.95 -9.81
N TYR A 393 -16.73 19.01 -10.35
CA TYR A 393 -15.43 19.30 -10.95
C TYR A 393 -15.17 18.66 -12.33
N GLY A 394 -15.86 17.57 -12.71
CA GLY A 394 -15.53 16.78 -13.91
C GLY A 394 -15.63 17.56 -15.24
N ASN A 395 -16.63 18.43 -15.37
CA ASN A 395 -16.89 19.19 -16.61
C ASN A 395 -16.34 20.63 -16.55
N LYS A 396 -15.23 20.88 -15.84
CA LYS A 396 -14.67 22.23 -15.65
C LYS A 396 -13.19 22.30 -16.04
N SER A 397 -12.84 23.33 -16.81
CA SER A 397 -11.46 23.59 -17.23
C SER A 397 -10.59 24.28 -16.18
N ASN A 398 -11.17 25.09 -15.29
CA ASN A 398 -10.46 26.01 -14.40
C ASN A 398 -10.63 25.61 -12.93
N ASN A 399 -10.33 24.34 -12.60
CA ASN A 399 -10.44 23.82 -11.24
C ASN A 399 -9.20 24.20 -10.40
N ASN A 400 -9.41 24.93 -9.29
CA ASN A 400 -8.32 25.41 -8.43
C ASN A 400 -8.14 24.53 -7.17
N LEU A 401 -6.92 24.04 -6.94
CA LEU A 401 -6.54 23.29 -5.73
C LEU A 401 -6.30 24.15 -4.49
N ASN A 402 -6.31 25.48 -4.65
CA ASN A 402 -6.26 26.45 -3.55
C ASN A 402 -7.66 26.89 -3.08
N ASP A 403 -8.76 26.48 -3.74
CA ASP A 403 -10.12 26.82 -3.28
C ASP A 403 -10.54 25.92 -2.08
N PRO A 404 -10.79 26.47 -0.87
CA PRO A 404 -11.24 25.68 0.28
C PRO A 404 -12.56 24.94 0.05
N LEU A 405 -13.40 25.40 -0.89
CA LEU A 405 -14.66 24.75 -1.26
C LEU A 405 -14.44 23.34 -1.87
N PHE A 406 -13.28 23.08 -2.48
CA PHE A 406 -12.90 21.75 -2.95
C PHE A 406 -12.74 20.78 -1.78
N TYR A 407 -11.89 21.13 -0.81
CA TYR A 407 -11.65 20.30 0.37
C TYR A 407 -12.91 20.13 1.21
N TYR A 408 -13.73 21.17 1.32
CA TYR A 408 -15.02 21.08 2.00
C TYR A 408 -15.97 20.06 1.35
N ARG A 409 -16.19 20.15 0.03
CA ARG A 409 -17.02 19.20 -0.71
C ARG A 409 -16.48 17.78 -0.66
N LEU A 410 -15.15 17.63 -0.70
CA LEU A 410 -14.46 16.35 -0.55
C LEU A 410 -14.77 15.72 0.82
N ILE A 411 -14.63 16.46 1.92
CA ILE A 411 -14.97 15.98 3.28
C ILE A 411 -16.44 15.58 3.36
N GLU A 412 -17.36 16.43 2.92
CA GLU A 412 -18.80 16.11 3.00
C GLU A 412 -19.17 14.90 2.13
N SER A 413 -18.55 14.74 0.96
CA SER A 413 -18.70 13.55 0.11
C SER A 413 -18.19 12.28 0.81
N MET A 414 -17.08 12.37 1.55
CA MET A 414 -16.62 11.28 2.41
C MET A 414 -17.65 10.98 3.52
N LYS A 415 -18.13 11.99 4.26
CA LYS A 415 -19.12 11.80 5.33
C LYS A 415 -20.37 11.09 4.83
N PHE A 416 -20.94 11.51 3.69
CA PHE A 416 -22.11 10.85 3.10
C PHE A 416 -21.85 9.40 2.68
N ALA A 417 -20.71 9.13 2.03
CA ALA A 417 -20.38 7.79 1.56
C ALA A 417 -20.07 6.82 2.72
N TYR A 418 -19.18 7.21 3.65
CA TYR A 418 -18.86 6.39 4.82
C TYR A 418 -20.07 6.15 5.74
N ALA A 419 -21.03 7.10 5.80
CA ALA A 419 -22.29 6.90 6.52
C ALA A 419 -23.17 5.75 5.96
N GLN A 420 -22.96 5.31 4.71
CA GLN A 420 -23.60 4.11 4.14
C GLN A 420 -22.80 2.82 4.40
N ARG A 421 -21.48 2.92 4.68
CA ARG A 421 -20.60 1.74 4.86
C ARG A 421 -21.08 0.81 5.98
N SER A 422 -21.75 1.36 6.99
CA SER A 422 -22.31 0.61 8.12
C SER A 422 -23.52 -0.26 7.78
N GLU A 423 -24.10 -0.14 6.57
CA GLU A 423 -25.17 -1.02 6.06
C GLU A 423 -24.67 -2.09 5.06
N LEU A 424 -23.36 -2.11 4.78
CA LEU A 424 -22.72 -3.13 3.94
C LEU A 424 -22.27 -4.35 4.77
N GLY A 425 -22.14 -5.50 4.11
CA GLY A 425 -21.71 -6.79 4.68
C GLY A 425 -21.28 -7.74 3.55
N ASP A 426 -21.04 -9.02 3.86
CA ASP A 426 -20.93 -10.05 2.81
C ASP A 426 -22.22 -10.09 1.97
N ILE A 427 -22.05 -10.09 0.65
CA ILE A 427 -23.14 -10.04 -0.32
C ILE A 427 -24.09 -11.23 -0.22
N ASP A 428 -23.61 -12.40 0.20
CA ASP A 428 -24.45 -13.61 0.34
C ASP A 428 -25.36 -13.55 1.59
N PHE A 429 -25.00 -12.75 2.59
CA PHE A 429 -25.65 -12.73 3.91
C PHE A 429 -26.59 -11.52 4.10
N VAL A 430 -26.31 -10.37 3.47
CA VAL A 430 -27.06 -9.12 3.68
C VAL A 430 -28.18 -8.95 2.63
N LYS A 431 -29.39 -9.42 2.99
CA LYS A 431 -30.58 -9.48 2.11
C LYS A 431 -30.87 -8.27 1.20
N ASN A 432 -30.63 -7.04 1.67
CA ASN A 432 -30.99 -5.82 0.94
C ASN A 432 -29.80 -5.16 0.21
N ILE A 433 -28.61 -5.77 0.27
CA ILE A 433 -27.36 -5.11 -0.17
C ILE A 433 -27.33 -4.81 -1.67
N THR A 434 -27.94 -5.65 -2.51
CA THR A 434 -28.03 -5.44 -3.96
C THR A 434 -28.72 -4.12 -4.31
N GLN A 435 -29.81 -3.79 -3.60
CA GLN A 435 -30.53 -2.53 -3.79
C GLN A 435 -29.70 -1.32 -3.30
N LEU A 436 -28.96 -1.47 -2.20
CA LEU A 436 -28.04 -0.44 -1.70
C LEU A 436 -26.89 -0.17 -2.67
N ILE A 437 -26.29 -1.23 -3.23
CA ILE A 437 -25.26 -1.13 -4.28
C ILE A 437 -25.83 -0.41 -5.51
N GLN A 438 -26.97 -0.86 -6.05
CA GLN A 438 -27.61 -0.25 -7.22
C GLN A 438 -27.93 1.23 -7.01
N ASN A 439 -28.42 1.60 -5.82
CA ASN A 439 -28.65 2.99 -5.45
C ASN A 439 -27.34 3.78 -5.41
N MET A 440 -26.34 3.33 -4.65
CA MET A 440 -25.05 4.03 -4.50
C MET A 440 -24.26 4.18 -5.80
N SER A 441 -24.41 3.24 -6.75
CA SER A 441 -23.80 3.30 -8.09
C SER A 441 -24.45 4.31 -9.04
N SER A 442 -25.61 4.87 -8.71
CA SER A 442 -26.44 5.62 -9.66
C SER A 442 -26.00 7.08 -9.87
N ASN A 443 -26.34 7.63 -11.05
CA ASN A 443 -26.17 9.05 -11.34
C ASN A 443 -27.09 9.89 -10.43
N GLU A 444 -28.27 9.35 -10.14
CA GLU A 444 -29.34 9.94 -9.34
C GLU A 444 -28.89 10.10 -7.88
N TYR A 445 -28.27 9.07 -7.29
CA TYR A 445 -27.72 9.12 -5.94
C TYR A 445 -26.58 10.14 -5.81
N SER A 446 -25.60 10.11 -6.72
CA SER A 446 -24.51 11.08 -6.70
C SER A 446 -24.99 12.53 -6.91
N THR A 447 -26.01 12.74 -7.74
CA THR A 447 -26.70 14.04 -7.90
C THR A 447 -27.43 14.45 -6.62
N TYR A 448 -28.12 13.52 -5.96
CA TYR A 448 -28.82 13.72 -4.70
C TYR A 448 -27.86 14.12 -3.57
N ILE A 449 -26.71 13.45 -3.44
CA ILE A 449 -25.68 13.81 -2.46
C ILE A 449 -25.09 15.19 -2.77
N ALA A 450 -24.75 15.48 -4.03
CA ALA A 450 -24.24 16.80 -4.43
C ALA A 450 -25.21 17.95 -4.08
N ASN A 451 -26.52 17.74 -4.24
CA ASN A 451 -27.57 18.70 -3.86
C ASN A 451 -27.86 18.75 -2.34
N LYS A 452 -27.48 17.71 -1.58
CA LYS A 452 -27.61 17.66 -0.12
C LYS A 452 -26.49 18.44 0.58
N ILE A 453 -25.27 18.49 0.03
CA ILE A 453 -24.15 19.23 0.62
C ILE A 453 -24.51 20.71 0.77
N LYS A 454 -24.53 21.20 2.01
CA LYS A 454 -24.85 22.60 2.38
C LYS A 454 -23.59 23.45 2.49
N ASP A 455 -23.74 24.75 2.73
CA ASP A 455 -22.61 25.68 2.87
C ASP A 455 -21.89 25.59 4.23
N LYS A 456 -22.32 24.69 5.13
CA LYS A 456 -21.67 24.31 6.39
C LYS A 456 -21.87 22.84 6.69
N ALA A 457 -20.91 22.23 7.38
CA ALA A 457 -20.97 20.88 7.91
C ALA A 457 -22.23 20.69 8.77
N GLN A 458 -22.80 19.50 8.73
CA GLN A 458 -24.08 19.18 9.39
C GLN A 458 -23.86 18.21 10.58
N PRO A 459 -24.85 18.07 11.49
CA PRO A 459 -24.84 17.03 12.51
C PRO A 459 -24.95 15.62 11.90
N LEU A 460 -24.59 14.60 12.68
CA LEU A 460 -24.41 13.22 12.18
C LEU A 460 -25.68 12.57 11.60
N ASP A 461 -26.85 12.92 12.11
CA ASP A 461 -28.16 12.44 11.64
C ASP A 461 -28.54 12.97 10.24
N TYR A 462 -27.87 14.01 9.74
CA TYR A 462 -28.09 14.52 8.38
C TYR A 462 -27.60 13.56 7.28
N TYR A 463 -26.55 12.79 7.58
CA TYR A 463 -25.86 11.91 6.63
C TYR A 463 -26.47 10.50 6.58
N THR A 464 -27.04 10.01 7.69
CA THR A 464 -27.74 8.72 7.76
C THR A 464 -28.80 8.69 8.86
N ASN A 465 -29.92 8.01 8.59
CA ASN A 465 -30.96 7.71 9.56
C ASN A 465 -30.55 6.60 10.55
N SER A 466 -29.37 5.98 10.39
CA SER A 466 -28.86 4.91 11.26
C SER A 466 -27.38 5.13 11.58
N ILE A 467 -27.10 5.92 12.63
CA ILE A 467 -25.73 6.18 13.08
C ILE A 467 -25.19 4.92 13.79
N LYS A 468 -24.45 4.12 13.03
CA LYS A 468 -23.84 2.85 13.44
C LYS A 468 -22.32 2.94 13.38
N SER A 469 -21.66 2.43 14.40
CA SER A 469 -20.21 2.23 14.42
C SER A 469 -19.81 0.99 13.60
N TYR A 470 -18.58 0.98 13.13
CA TYR A 470 -18.00 -0.09 12.33
C TYR A 470 -16.49 -0.20 12.69
N PRO A 471 -15.89 -1.42 12.80
CA PRO A 471 -14.46 -1.59 13.14
C PRO A 471 -13.48 -0.88 12.19
N SER A 472 -12.30 -0.50 12.68
CA SER A 472 -11.22 -0.07 11.78
C SER A 472 -10.47 -1.29 11.29
N ASP A 473 -10.49 -1.52 9.98
CA ASP A 473 -9.54 -2.40 9.30
C ASP A 473 -8.19 -1.69 9.12
N HIS A 474 -7.11 -2.44 8.85
CA HIS A 474 -5.74 -1.96 9.01
C HIS A 474 -4.69 -2.65 8.09
N GLY A 475 -3.41 -2.27 8.29
CA GLY A 475 -2.17 -3.07 8.13
C GLY A 475 -1.74 -3.57 6.74
N THR A 476 -2.64 -3.56 5.77
CA THR A 476 -2.61 -3.96 4.35
C THR A 476 -1.31 -3.79 3.53
N SER A 477 -1.26 -4.48 2.39
CA SER A 477 -0.33 -4.29 1.25
C SER A 477 -1.07 -4.08 -0.10
N GLN A 478 -0.50 -3.27 -1.00
CA GLN A 478 -1.01 -3.08 -2.38
C GLN A 478 0.01 -3.48 -3.46
N VAL A 479 -0.50 -4.03 -4.58
CA VAL A 479 0.18 -4.17 -5.88
C VAL A 479 -0.72 -3.67 -7.01
N VAL A 480 -0.17 -2.99 -8.01
CA VAL A 480 -0.81 -2.73 -9.31
C VAL A 480 0.12 -3.12 -10.45
N ALA A 481 -0.44 -3.61 -11.57
CA ALA A 481 0.31 -4.03 -12.75
C ALA A 481 -0.43 -3.69 -14.06
N ILE A 482 0.33 -3.41 -15.12
CA ILE A 482 -0.11 -3.33 -16.52
C ILE A 482 0.89 -4.11 -17.37
N ASP A 483 0.41 -5.02 -18.22
CA ASP A 483 1.25 -5.81 -19.13
C ASP A 483 1.28 -5.28 -20.58
N ILE A 484 2.14 -5.88 -21.39
CA ILE A 484 2.38 -5.52 -22.80
C ILE A 484 1.16 -5.75 -23.71
N ASP A 485 0.27 -6.67 -23.35
CA ASP A 485 -0.98 -6.93 -24.06
C ASP A 485 -2.10 -5.97 -23.60
N GLY A 486 -1.80 -5.09 -22.63
CA GLY A 486 -2.67 -4.05 -22.08
C GLY A 486 -3.60 -4.53 -20.96
N ASN A 487 -3.47 -5.77 -20.49
CA ASN A 487 -4.25 -6.22 -19.33
C ASN A 487 -3.75 -5.51 -18.07
N ALA A 488 -4.65 -5.29 -17.12
CA ALA A 488 -4.35 -4.57 -15.89
C ALA A 488 -4.85 -5.32 -14.66
N VAL A 489 -4.10 -5.21 -13.56
CA VAL A 489 -4.48 -5.75 -12.26
C VAL A 489 -4.28 -4.69 -11.18
N SER A 490 -5.28 -4.49 -10.33
CA SER A 490 -5.13 -3.88 -9.01
C SER A 490 -5.45 -4.93 -7.96
N CYS A 491 -4.54 -5.18 -7.02
CA CYS A 491 -4.73 -6.19 -5.99
C CYS A 491 -4.31 -5.66 -4.61
N THR A 492 -5.20 -5.83 -3.64
CA THR A 492 -5.02 -5.42 -2.25
C THR A 492 -5.05 -6.67 -1.38
N SER A 493 -3.95 -6.96 -0.67
CA SER A 493 -3.76 -8.18 0.15
C SER A 493 -3.46 -7.77 1.60
N THR A 494 -3.84 -8.60 2.58
CA THR A 494 -3.74 -8.25 4.00
C THR A 494 -3.56 -9.47 4.91
N ILE A 495 -3.23 -9.21 6.19
CA ILE A 495 -3.40 -10.12 7.34
C ILE A 495 -4.13 -9.38 8.48
N ASN A 496 -5.08 -8.51 8.11
CA ASN A 496 -5.49 -7.31 8.83
C ASN A 496 -4.33 -6.47 9.42
N ARG A 497 -4.07 -6.55 10.73
CA ARG A 497 -3.24 -5.57 11.45
C ARG A 497 -1.75 -5.91 11.38
N HIS A 498 -0.93 -5.07 12.01
CA HIS A 498 0.52 -5.29 12.01
C HIS A 498 0.90 -6.60 12.72
N PHE A 499 1.44 -7.52 11.92
CA PHE A 499 1.69 -8.93 12.25
C PHE A 499 0.43 -9.76 12.59
N GLY A 500 -0.74 -9.32 12.11
CA GLY A 500 -2.03 -9.94 12.34
C GLY A 500 -2.29 -10.23 13.82
N SER A 501 -2.82 -11.43 14.07
CA SER A 501 -3.08 -12.05 15.38
C SER A 501 -1.88 -12.11 16.36
N VAL A 502 -0.70 -11.67 15.93
CA VAL A 502 0.58 -11.81 16.62
C VAL A 502 0.92 -13.29 16.84
N LYS A 503 0.47 -14.14 15.91
CA LYS A 503 0.84 -15.56 15.83
C LYS A 503 1.47 -15.85 14.47
N MET A 504 2.48 -16.72 14.51
CA MET A 504 3.14 -17.25 13.32
C MET A 504 3.32 -18.75 13.51
N SER A 505 3.02 -19.53 12.48
CA SER A 505 3.28 -20.97 12.46
C SER A 505 4.77 -21.26 12.72
N PRO A 506 5.14 -21.97 13.81
CA PRO A 506 6.52 -22.39 14.03
C PRO A 506 7.00 -23.40 12.98
N SER A 507 6.08 -24.17 12.38
CA SER A 507 6.39 -25.22 11.39
C SER A 507 6.47 -24.68 9.96
N LEU A 508 5.68 -23.65 9.63
CA LEU A 508 5.51 -23.15 8.26
C LEU A 508 6.06 -21.72 8.05
N GLY A 509 6.37 -20.97 9.12
CA GLY A 509 6.83 -19.58 9.04
C GLY A 509 5.81 -18.57 8.49
N ILE A 510 4.54 -18.97 8.41
CA ILE A 510 3.39 -18.16 7.97
C ILE A 510 2.90 -17.32 9.16
N PHE A 511 2.71 -16.01 8.97
CA PHE A 511 2.01 -15.14 9.92
C PHE A 511 0.49 -15.23 9.68
N TYR A 512 -0.30 -15.37 10.74
CA TYR A 512 -1.75 -15.54 10.66
C TYR A 512 -2.50 -14.23 10.88
N ASN A 513 -3.53 -13.97 10.06
CA ASN A 513 -4.41 -12.80 10.16
C ASN A 513 -5.10 -12.67 11.53
N ASP A 514 -5.54 -11.45 11.87
CA ASP A 514 -6.59 -11.17 12.86
C ASP A 514 -7.87 -10.63 12.17
N GLU A 515 -8.29 -11.29 11.09
CA GLU A 515 -9.38 -10.80 10.24
C GLU A 515 -10.78 -10.97 10.86
N MET A 516 -10.88 -11.72 11.97
CA MET A 516 -12.11 -11.73 12.76
C MET A 516 -12.36 -10.37 13.49
N ASP A 517 -11.37 -9.47 13.55
CA ASP A 517 -11.50 -8.11 14.09
C ASP A 517 -12.31 -7.17 13.20
N ASP A 518 -12.32 -7.41 11.87
CA ASP A 518 -13.10 -6.61 10.93
C ASP A 518 -14.61 -6.83 11.11
N PHE A 519 -15.05 -7.88 11.81
CA PHE A 519 -16.46 -8.10 12.14
C PHE A 519 -16.96 -7.22 13.29
N SER A 520 -18.18 -6.72 13.13
CA SER A 520 -18.93 -6.15 14.25
C SER A 520 -19.29 -7.24 15.28
N THR A 521 -19.00 -6.98 16.55
CA THR A 521 -19.48 -7.79 17.67
C THR A 521 -20.70 -7.10 18.32
N PRO A 522 -21.82 -7.79 18.57
CA PRO A 522 -23.00 -7.19 19.20
C PRO A 522 -22.72 -6.59 20.58
N ASN A 523 -23.53 -5.60 20.96
CA ASN A 523 -23.47 -4.88 22.24
C ASN A 523 -22.18 -4.08 22.50
N LEU A 524 -21.15 -4.18 21.66
CA LEU A 524 -20.00 -3.27 21.68
C LEU A 524 -20.42 -1.88 21.17
N ILE A 525 -20.85 -1.04 22.09
CA ILE A 525 -21.03 0.39 21.85
C ILE A 525 -19.63 1.02 21.77
N ASN A 526 -19.35 1.79 20.71
CA ASN A 526 -18.05 2.45 20.58
C ASN A 526 -17.89 3.61 21.57
N SER A 527 -16.68 4.19 21.65
CA SER A 527 -16.33 5.30 22.55
C SER A 527 -17.18 6.58 22.38
N PHE A 528 -18.05 6.64 21.37
CA PHE A 528 -18.93 7.76 21.04
C PHE A 528 -20.42 7.44 21.22
N GLY A 529 -20.76 6.27 21.78
CA GLY A 529 -22.15 5.88 22.07
C GLY A 529 -22.87 5.16 20.93
N PHE A 530 -22.21 4.88 19.80
CA PHE A 530 -22.87 4.31 18.62
C PHE A 530 -22.82 2.77 18.58
N ARG A 531 -23.98 2.18 18.31
CA ARG A 531 -24.19 0.73 18.18
C ARG A 531 -23.46 0.15 16.96
N PRO A 532 -22.98 -1.10 17.02
CA PRO A 532 -22.20 -1.72 15.96
C PRO A 532 -23.07 -2.09 14.75
N SER A 533 -22.46 -2.14 13.55
CA SER A 533 -23.14 -2.54 12.30
C SER A 533 -23.72 -3.95 12.40
N SER A 534 -25.03 -4.06 12.16
CA SER A 534 -25.70 -5.36 12.14
C SER A 534 -25.52 -6.12 10.83
N ALA A 535 -25.22 -5.43 9.73
CA ALA A 535 -24.94 -6.05 8.43
C ALA A 535 -23.63 -6.88 8.48
N ASN A 536 -22.65 -6.42 9.26
CA ASN A 536 -21.35 -7.03 9.43
C ASN A 536 -21.18 -7.76 10.78
N PHE A 537 -22.25 -8.33 11.36
CA PHE A 537 -22.10 -9.25 12.50
C PHE A 537 -21.46 -10.59 12.07
N ILE A 538 -20.72 -11.23 13.00
CA ILE A 538 -20.09 -12.56 12.82
C ILE A 538 -21.16 -13.63 12.56
N GLU A 539 -21.00 -14.40 11.48
CA GLU A 539 -21.79 -15.57 11.13
C GLU A 539 -20.86 -16.63 10.49
N PRO A 540 -21.05 -17.95 10.72
CA PRO A 540 -20.26 -19.00 10.09
C PRO A 540 -20.14 -18.88 8.57
N GLY A 541 -18.93 -19.01 8.02
CA GLY A 541 -18.64 -18.97 6.58
C GLY A 541 -18.68 -17.59 5.92
N LYS A 542 -19.08 -16.55 6.66
CA LYS A 542 -19.19 -15.17 6.19
C LYS A 542 -17.82 -14.53 6.00
N ARG A 543 -17.68 -13.64 5.03
CA ARG A 543 -16.52 -12.75 4.87
C ARG A 543 -16.70 -11.45 5.67
N PRO A 544 -15.68 -10.97 6.39
CA PRO A 544 -15.74 -9.65 7.02
C PRO A 544 -15.61 -8.54 5.98
N MET A 545 -16.44 -7.49 6.11
CA MET A 545 -16.36 -6.28 5.29
C MET A 545 -15.01 -5.58 5.46
N THR A 546 -14.50 -4.96 4.40
CA THR A 546 -13.15 -4.40 4.34
C THR A 546 -13.10 -3.07 3.58
N SER A 547 -12.14 -2.19 3.88
CA SER A 547 -11.90 -0.96 3.11
C SER A 547 -11.14 -1.20 1.80
N MET A 548 -10.57 -2.39 1.60
CA MET A 548 -9.88 -2.76 0.36
C MET A 548 -10.74 -2.45 -0.87
N SER A 549 -10.24 -1.56 -1.73
CA SER A 549 -10.97 -0.99 -2.89
C SER A 549 -10.10 -1.00 -4.17
N PRO A 550 -9.56 -2.16 -4.59
CA PRO A 550 -8.74 -2.26 -5.81
C PRO A 550 -9.54 -1.82 -7.03
N THR A 551 -9.00 -0.89 -7.80
CA THR A 551 -9.76 -0.12 -8.80
C THR A 551 -9.04 -0.08 -10.14
N ILE A 552 -9.79 -0.24 -11.23
CA ILE A 552 -9.33 0.03 -12.59
C ILE A 552 -10.28 1.03 -13.25
N ILE A 553 -9.73 1.99 -13.99
CA ILE A 553 -10.46 2.94 -14.82
C ILE A 553 -10.04 2.70 -16.27
N TYR A 554 -11.02 2.57 -17.17
CA TYR A 554 -10.80 2.36 -18.61
C TYR A 554 -11.73 3.25 -19.44
N ASN A 555 -11.32 3.55 -20.67
CA ASN A 555 -12.14 4.27 -21.64
C ASN A 555 -13.09 3.29 -22.34
N LYS A 556 -14.40 3.50 -22.24
CA LYS A 556 -15.42 2.55 -22.73
C LYS A 556 -15.48 2.44 -24.25
N ASN A 557 -15.17 3.52 -24.96
CA ASN A 557 -15.27 3.60 -26.43
C ASN A 557 -14.14 2.80 -27.12
N THR A 558 -12.94 2.84 -26.54
CA THR A 558 -11.76 2.11 -27.05
C THR A 558 -11.57 0.76 -26.36
N GLY A 559 -12.01 0.64 -25.11
CA GLY A 559 -11.69 -0.46 -24.21
C GLY A 559 -10.25 -0.42 -23.67
N LYS A 560 -9.55 0.72 -23.74
CA LYS A 560 -8.18 0.84 -23.20
C LYS A 560 -8.20 1.20 -21.72
N VAL A 561 -7.36 0.54 -20.94
CA VAL A 561 -7.04 0.92 -19.55
C VAL A 561 -6.51 2.37 -19.53
N LYS A 562 -6.98 3.16 -18.56
CA LYS A 562 -6.57 4.55 -18.33
C LYS A 562 -5.77 4.69 -17.03
N THR A 563 -6.29 4.15 -15.91
CA THR A 563 -5.64 4.23 -14.59
C THR A 563 -5.86 2.94 -13.81
N VAL A 564 -4.84 2.47 -13.11
CA VAL A 564 -4.87 1.29 -12.23
C VAL A 564 -4.39 1.74 -10.86
N ILE A 565 -5.24 1.61 -9.83
CA ILE A 565 -4.97 2.17 -8.51
C ILE A 565 -5.49 1.25 -7.40
N GLY A 566 -4.78 1.24 -6.28
CA GLY A 566 -5.31 0.79 -5.00
C GLY A 566 -4.44 1.33 -3.87
N SER A 567 -4.77 0.98 -2.62
CA SER A 567 -4.06 1.47 -1.45
C SER A 567 -4.01 0.41 -0.38
N ALA A 568 -2.89 0.38 0.34
CA ALA A 568 -2.84 -0.12 1.70
C ALA A 568 -3.27 0.95 2.71
N GLY A 569 -3.61 0.53 3.93
CA GLY A 569 -3.79 1.43 5.08
C GLY A 569 -5.06 1.25 5.91
N GLY A 570 -5.89 0.24 5.64
CA GLY A 570 -7.14 0.05 6.37
C GLY A 570 -8.23 1.09 6.06
N SER A 571 -8.94 1.57 7.08
CA SER A 571 -10.13 2.45 6.94
C SER A 571 -9.96 3.66 6.01
N ILE A 572 -8.75 4.21 5.93
CA ILE A 572 -8.38 5.37 5.12
C ILE A 572 -8.15 5.06 3.63
N ILE A 573 -8.06 3.79 3.21
CA ILE A 573 -7.87 3.33 1.82
C ILE A 573 -8.86 4.01 0.86
N ILE A 574 -10.15 3.93 1.21
CA ILE A 574 -11.28 4.50 0.48
C ILE A 574 -11.04 5.99 0.18
N SER A 575 -10.69 6.76 1.22
CA SER A 575 -10.46 8.19 1.12
C SER A 575 -9.19 8.57 0.35
N ALA A 576 -8.12 7.76 0.44
CA ALA A 576 -6.85 8.02 -0.25
C ALA A 576 -6.99 7.79 -1.76
N ILE A 577 -7.61 6.68 -2.17
CA ILE A 577 -7.90 6.36 -3.58
C ILE A 577 -8.81 7.44 -4.18
N ALA A 578 -9.92 7.78 -3.50
CA ALA A 578 -10.87 8.77 -4.00
C ALA A 578 -10.23 10.16 -4.21
N GLN A 579 -9.34 10.60 -3.30
CA GLN A 579 -8.59 11.85 -3.45
C GLN A 579 -7.70 11.85 -4.69
N ILE A 580 -6.99 10.75 -4.95
CA ILE A 580 -6.00 10.68 -6.04
C ILE A 580 -6.69 10.60 -7.39
N ILE A 581 -7.78 9.82 -7.51
CA ILE A 581 -8.61 9.78 -8.73
C ILE A 581 -9.20 11.18 -9.01
N THR A 582 -9.75 11.83 -7.98
CA THR A 582 -10.29 13.19 -8.08
C THR A 582 -9.24 14.19 -8.59
N ARG A 583 -8.02 14.14 -8.04
CA ARG A 583 -6.88 15.00 -8.45
C ARG A 583 -6.36 14.71 -9.86
N ASN A 584 -6.19 13.43 -10.20
CA ASN A 584 -5.67 13.01 -11.50
C ASN A 584 -6.65 13.32 -12.64
N LEU A 585 -7.93 12.98 -12.47
CA LEU A 585 -8.93 13.14 -13.53
C LEU A 585 -9.50 14.57 -13.64
N PHE A 586 -9.78 15.26 -12.53
CA PHE A 586 -10.49 16.55 -12.57
C PHE A 586 -9.58 17.78 -12.40
N PHE A 587 -8.33 17.60 -11.96
CA PHE A 587 -7.34 18.68 -11.84
C PHE A 587 -6.10 18.45 -12.71
N ASN A 588 -6.12 17.42 -13.57
CA ASN A 588 -5.04 17.07 -14.51
C ASN A 588 -3.65 16.95 -13.83
N GLN A 589 -3.61 16.56 -12.54
CA GLN A 589 -2.36 16.26 -11.85
C GLN A 589 -1.80 14.92 -12.34
N THR A 590 -0.49 14.82 -12.55
CA THR A 590 0.16 13.51 -12.81
C THR A 590 0.00 12.58 -11.61
N VAL A 591 0.15 11.26 -11.82
CA VAL A 591 0.07 10.27 -10.73
C VAL A 591 1.02 10.56 -9.56
N LYS A 592 2.18 11.17 -9.80
CA LYS A 592 3.09 11.63 -8.72
C LYS A 592 2.46 12.79 -7.96
N GLU A 593 2.11 13.88 -8.63
CA GLU A 593 1.55 15.09 -7.99
C GLU A 593 0.24 14.80 -7.24
N ALA A 594 -0.59 13.90 -7.75
CA ALA A 594 -1.83 13.49 -7.10
C ALA A 594 -1.59 12.65 -5.82
N ASN A 595 -0.63 11.70 -5.87
CA ASN A 595 -0.35 10.76 -4.78
C ASN A 595 0.50 11.35 -3.65
N ASP A 596 1.51 12.15 -4.03
CA ASP A 596 2.41 12.83 -3.10
C ASP A 596 1.68 13.82 -2.19
N MET A 597 0.69 14.50 -2.75
CA MET A 597 -0.01 15.62 -2.11
C MET A 597 -0.58 15.24 -0.74
N LEU A 598 -0.59 16.20 0.17
CA LEU A 598 -1.12 16.02 1.51
C LEU A 598 -2.61 15.66 1.48
N ARG A 599 -2.97 14.72 2.35
CA ARG A 599 -4.30 14.12 2.44
C ARG A 599 -5.13 14.71 3.57
N ILE A 600 -6.43 14.67 3.33
CA ILE A 600 -7.48 14.92 4.32
C ILE A 600 -8.37 13.67 4.41
N HIS A 601 -8.97 13.40 5.56
CA HIS A 601 -9.76 12.20 5.80
C HIS A 601 -10.90 12.46 6.78
N ASN A 602 -12.08 11.91 6.49
CA ASN A 602 -13.18 11.80 7.43
C ASN A 602 -13.96 10.51 7.12
N GLN A 603 -14.05 9.57 8.07
CA GLN A 603 -14.76 8.30 7.92
C GLN A 603 -16.16 8.30 8.55
N PHE A 604 -16.81 9.47 8.64
CA PHE A 604 -18.10 9.74 9.30
C PHE A 604 -18.09 9.55 10.83
N LEU A 605 -17.45 8.49 11.37
CA LEU A 605 -17.26 8.25 12.80
C LEU A 605 -15.80 7.88 13.11
N PRO A 606 -15.10 8.61 14.00
CA PRO A 606 -15.53 9.81 14.73
C PRO A 606 -15.88 11.00 13.83
N ASP A 607 -16.68 11.93 14.36
CA ASP A 607 -17.03 13.21 13.69
C ASP A 607 -15.87 14.21 13.78
N VAL A 608 -14.71 13.83 13.23
CA VAL A 608 -13.53 14.67 13.09
C VAL A 608 -12.94 14.47 11.69
N THR A 609 -12.25 15.49 11.21
CA THR A 609 -11.56 15.48 9.92
C THR A 609 -10.07 15.55 10.16
N GLU A 610 -9.37 14.44 9.90
CA GLU A 610 -7.92 14.35 10.00
C GLU A 610 -7.24 14.98 8.78
N TYR A 611 -6.21 15.79 8.99
CA TYR A 611 -5.39 16.36 7.91
C TYR A 611 -3.89 16.23 8.21
N GLU A 612 -3.09 15.99 7.18
CA GLU A 612 -1.64 15.80 7.35
C GLU A 612 -0.89 17.10 7.69
N GLU A 613 0.21 16.98 8.43
CA GLU A 613 1.08 18.09 8.78
C GLU A 613 1.68 18.77 7.54
N GLY A 614 1.63 20.12 7.52
CA GLY A 614 2.03 20.95 6.38
C GLY A 614 0.88 21.34 5.45
N PHE A 615 -0.37 20.93 5.72
CA PHE A 615 -1.54 21.46 5.01
C PHE A 615 -1.65 22.98 5.24
N PRO A 616 -1.92 23.82 4.22
CA PRO A 616 -1.94 25.27 4.40
C PRO A 616 -2.98 25.73 5.42
N ASP A 617 -2.53 26.39 6.50
CA ASP A 617 -3.36 26.83 7.62
C ASP A 617 -4.55 27.68 7.14
N GLN A 618 -4.34 28.53 6.14
CA GLN A 618 -5.36 29.36 5.47
C GLN A 618 -6.56 28.55 4.93
N ILE A 619 -6.35 27.31 4.51
CA ILE A 619 -7.43 26.41 4.08
C ILE A 619 -8.09 25.79 5.31
N ILE A 620 -7.30 25.33 6.29
CA ILE A 620 -7.79 24.73 7.54
C ILE A 620 -8.65 25.71 8.34
N ASP A 621 -8.27 26.98 8.40
CA ASP A 621 -9.01 28.08 9.02
C ASP A 621 -10.36 28.30 8.37
N ILE A 622 -10.45 28.20 7.03
CA ILE A 622 -11.72 28.36 6.31
C ILE A 622 -12.59 27.11 6.49
N LEU A 623 -12.00 25.91 6.44
CA LEU A 623 -12.72 24.66 6.75
C LEU A 623 -13.30 24.68 8.16
N THR A 624 -12.54 25.18 9.14
CA THR A 624 -12.97 25.28 10.55
C THR A 624 -13.99 26.41 10.74
N ASN A 625 -13.63 27.66 10.46
CA ASN A 625 -14.40 28.83 10.88
C ASN A 625 -15.58 29.17 9.95
N LYS A 626 -15.42 29.01 8.62
CA LYS A 626 -16.51 29.25 7.66
C LYS A 626 -17.41 28.03 7.55
N TYR A 627 -16.82 26.86 7.29
CA TYR A 627 -17.55 25.64 6.99
C TYR A 627 -17.90 24.78 8.23
N GLY A 628 -17.33 25.03 9.40
CA GLY A 628 -17.70 24.32 10.64
C GLY A 628 -17.11 22.91 10.79
N GLN A 629 -16.06 22.58 10.04
CA GLN A 629 -15.41 21.26 10.12
C GLN A 629 -14.58 21.11 11.40
N LYS A 630 -14.66 19.93 12.02
CA LYS A 630 -13.90 19.57 13.24
C LYS A 630 -12.51 19.05 12.86
N MET A 631 -11.59 19.97 12.58
CA MET A 631 -10.26 19.65 12.04
C MET A 631 -9.30 19.11 13.11
N THR A 632 -8.53 18.06 12.81
CA THR A 632 -7.49 17.47 13.67
C THR A 632 -6.22 17.20 12.87
N LYS A 633 -5.05 17.66 13.34
CA LYS A 633 -3.77 17.47 12.64
C LYS A 633 -3.16 16.11 12.98
N VAL A 634 -2.75 15.35 11.96
CA VAL A 634 -1.96 14.11 12.09
C VAL A 634 -0.60 14.26 11.39
N LYS A 635 0.44 13.60 11.89
CA LYS A 635 1.81 13.75 11.34
C LYS A 635 1.93 13.24 9.89
N LYS A 636 1.29 12.10 9.60
CA LYS A 636 1.03 11.55 8.27
C LYS A 636 -0.15 10.60 8.37
N GLN A 637 -0.86 10.36 7.27
CA GLN A 637 -1.81 9.26 7.17
C GLN A 637 -1.05 7.93 6.98
N ALA A 638 -1.61 6.84 7.50
CA ALA A 638 -1.02 5.50 7.42
C ALA A 638 -1.32 4.76 6.09
N SER A 639 -1.75 5.49 5.06
CA SER A 639 -2.10 4.96 3.74
C SER A 639 -0.88 4.91 2.83
N SER A 640 -0.82 3.89 1.96
CA SER A 640 0.20 3.76 0.92
C SER A 640 -0.44 3.35 -0.40
N VAL A 641 -0.50 4.28 -1.34
CA VAL A 641 -1.14 4.10 -2.65
C VAL A 641 -0.11 3.68 -3.69
N GLN A 642 -0.49 2.70 -4.51
CA GLN A 642 0.25 2.31 -5.72
C GLN A 642 -0.63 2.60 -6.94
N ILE A 643 -0.05 3.28 -7.93
CA ILE A 643 -0.79 3.79 -9.09
C ILE A 643 0.03 3.69 -10.38
N LEU A 644 -0.64 3.27 -11.46
CA LEU A 644 -0.18 3.34 -12.84
C LEU A 644 -1.23 4.08 -13.70
N GLU A 645 -0.80 4.92 -14.64
CA GLU A 645 -1.65 5.64 -15.59
C GLU A 645 -1.11 5.47 -17.02
N VAL A 646 -1.98 5.12 -17.96
CA VAL A 646 -1.65 5.12 -19.39
C VAL A 646 -1.80 6.56 -19.92
N LEU A 647 -0.70 7.12 -20.42
CA LEU A 647 -0.64 8.47 -20.97
C LEU A 647 -1.12 8.52 -22.44
N LYS A 648 -1.35 9.73 -22.95
CA LYS A 648 -1.84 9.96 -24.33
C LYS A 648 -0.86 9.51 -25.43
N ASP A 649 0.43 9.41 -25.09
CA ASP A 649 1.50 8.88 -25.96
C ASP A 649 1.61 7.33 -25.90
N GLY A 650 0.80 6.67 -25.07
CA GLY A 650 0.84 5.22 -24.85
C GLY A 650 1.84 4.77 -23.78
N THR A 651 2.68 5.67 -23.23
CA THR A 651 3.58 5.32 -22.13
C THR A 651 2.82 5.12 -20.83
N ILE A 652 3.33 4.23 -19.98
CA ILE A 652 2.77 3.98 -18.64
C ILE A 652 3.54 4.85 -17.65
N ALA A 653 2.87 5.84 -17.07
CA ALA A 653 3.36 6.56 -15.91
C ALA A 653 3.08 5.76 -14.63
N GLY A 654 4.01 5.78 -13.68
CA GLY A 654 3.86 5.07 -12.41
C GLY A 654 4.38 5.85 -11.22
N ASN A 655 3.80 5.61 -10.05
CA ASN A 655 4.26 6.18 -8.78
C ASN A 655 3.94 5.25 -7.60
N SER A 656 4.75 5.37 -6.54
CA SER A 656 4.57 4.73 -5.24
C SER A 656 4.56 5.78 -4.15
N ASP A 657 3.68 5.61 -3.17
CA ASP A 657 3.43 6.59 -2.11
C ASP A 657 4.57 6.66 -1.07
N TRP A 658 5.22 7.82 -1.00
CA TRP A 658 6.34 8.17 -0.11
C TRP A 658 6.09 7.98 1.39
N ARG A 659 4.83 7.80 1.81
CA ARG A 659 4.45 7.55 3.21
C ARG A 659 4.95 6.20 3.73
N LYS A 660 5.16 5.22 2.83
CA LYS A 660 6.17 4.16 3.00
C LYS A 660 7.45 4.70 2.34
N THR A 661 8.58 4.68 3.06
CA THR A 661 9.82 5.38 2.65
C THR A 661 10.48 4.73 1.43
N ILE A 662 11.65 5.25 1.01
CA ILE A 662 12.44 4.97 -0.21
C ILE A 662 12.60 3.50 -0.67
N THR A 663 12.16 2.53 0.12
CA THR A 663 12.00 1.12 -0.27
C THR A 663 10.77 0.85 -1.13
N VAL A 664 10.04 1.86 -1.62
CA VAL A 664 8.90 1.70 -2.57
C VAL A 664 9.11 2.53 -3.85
N TYR A 665 8.90 1.90 -5.00
CA TYR A 665 8.96 2.52 -6.33
C TYR A 665 8.30 1.61 -7.38
N PRO A 666 7.81 2.16 -8.50
CA PRO A 666 7.36 1.38 -9.65
C PRO A 666 8.55 0.87 -10.47
N ALA A 667 8.41 -0.29 -11.10
CA ALA A 667 9.39 -0.87 -12.02
C ALA A 667 8.71 -1.36 -13.30
N GLY A 668 9.39 -1.22 -14.44
CA GLY A 668 8.79 -1.50 -15.76
C GLY A 668 9.82 -1.35 -16.88
N PHE A 669 9.34 -1.43 -18.12
CA PHE A 669 10.12 -1.24 -19.36
C PHE A 669 9.25 -0.66 -20.47
#